data_AF-A0A1Y1S8M3-F1
#
_entry.id   AF-A0A1Y1S8M3-F1
#
_cell.length_a   1.000
_cell.length_b   1.000
_cell.length_c   1.000
_cell.angle_alpha   90.00
_cell.angle_beta   90.00
_cell.angle_gamma   90.00
#
_symmetry.space_group_name_H-M   'P 1'
#
loop_
_entity.id
_entity.type
_entity.pdbx_description
1 polymer ?
#
loop_
_entity_poly.entity_id
_entity_poly.type
_entity_poly.pdbx_seq_one_letter_code
_entity_poly.pdbx_strand_id
1 'polypeptide(L)'
;MQSIEKLSKLIREVEDLLEQRQSQEKTALSGENKVEIVADLVNSFYRWFVAEKKRQEERFLECKKSLWNSIVQLEKNSLKEGKEKEATIKRFKDEVKELQESVDELTRDLEENNTDFETLRELVDNVTSENEAIKRENEQIKAKNSKLEGEIGGIEEKVVNLKQLLKEGSKKNLDEIMIKMKERDKEKEELTEEVKMIKEALGCMEEKADELEQLLEEAQGHAYEMEKENKKITQENSDNKNKAEKLIEENEKIGSVVKHLEEKLERVKKQINSKEVENKELSKANKELIKTKDELIDKQKASITNDEKTEALIESYRNQIARLKTSQEIRENESSQEICSLKENLTKKQGEIVALKEKELRNNFNTKLGELEKRLNENKKSIQEKDLEISEQKKLIESKRAENHRHNKVTNAYKQEIERLKDEMEKMRRSTVAPLEKEKGEQMREIDNLNEQIVRLVKELERLKNESVEIRNKSLDNLSNLQKLAKEKEDELNEKILRLEKETHEVEQYQKKTATYQKQVEDLRRENRALHAANRQNSLMSRETETDEQTSTSTKNMKYAHLFKNEEIFPADVTIYQETLSKIQQSLNDGTLECDHRFMRMIDKTIKRLEIYDDPALCKLAVQFTLCRRYVEDVIHAKELLAEMEQGNQSNLPE
;
A
#
# COMPACT_ATOMS: atom_id res chain seq x y z
N MET A 1 -64.64 -87.81 -94.37
CA MET A 1 -64.65 -88.45 -95.71
C MET A 1 -63.49 -89.44 -95.92
N GLN A 2 -62.26 -89.18 -95.45
CA GLN A 2 -61.11 -90.10 -95.60
C GLN A 2 -61.27 -91.50 -94.96
N SER A 3 -62.21 -91.68 -94.02
CA SER A 3 -62.44 -92.98 -93.37
C SER A 3 -63.35 -93.93 -94.17
N ILE A 4 -64.25 -93.39 -95.01
CA ILE A 4 -65.15 -94.19 -95.88
C ILE A 4 -64.38 -94.76 -97.08
N GLU A 5 -63.39 -94.01 -97.58
CA GLU A 5 -62.49 -94.42 -98.66
C GLU A 5 -61.54 -95.54 -98.23
N LYS A 6 -61.01 -95.48 -96.99
CA LYS A 6 -60.19 -96.56 -96.42
C LYS A 6 -61.00 -97.84 -96.18
N LEU A 7 -62.25 -97.73 -95.73
CA LEU A 7 -63.15 -98.88 -95.58
C LEU A 7 -63.58 -99.48 -96.92
N SER A 8 -63.85 -98.66 -97.93
CA SER A 8 -64.18 -99.13 -99.28
C SER A 8 -63.00 -99.83 -99.96
N LYS A 9 -61.77 -99.39 -99.69
CA LYS A 9 -60.55 -100.05 -100.17
C LYS A 9 -60.33 -101.40 -99.48
N LEU A 10 -60.58 -101.47 -98.17
CA LEU A 10 -60.48 -102.71 -97.40
C LEU A 10 -61.55 -103.73 -97.82
N ILE A 11 -62.78 -103.29 -98.12
CA ILE A 11 -63.86 -104.17 -98.59
C ILE A 11 -63.52 -104.76 -99.97
N ARG A 12 -62.99 -103.96 -100.91
CA ARG A 12 -62.52 -104.48 -102.20
C ARG A 12 -61.35 -105.45 -102.07
N GLU A 13 -60.37 -105.14 -101.22
CA GLU A 13 -59.24 -106.04 -100.97
C GLU A 13 -59.71 -107.38 -100.35
N VAL A 14 -60.75 -107.37 -99.52
CA VAL A 14 -61.34 -108.60 -98.97
C VAL A 14 -62.20 -109.36 -99.98
N GLU A 15 -62.95 -108.66 -100.84
CA GLU A 15 -63.72 -109.27 -101.95
C GLU A 15 -62.78 -109.92 -102.99
N ASP A 16 -61.70 -109.23 -103.39
CA ASP A 16 -60.67 -109.75 -104.28
C ASP A 16 -59.99 -111.00 -103.67
N LEU A 17 -59.69 -110.98 -102.37
CA LEU A 17 -59.09 -112.13 -101.68
C LEU A 17 -60.05 -113.33 -101.56
N LEU A 18 -61.36 -113.11 -101.45
CA LEU A 18 -62.36 -114.19 -101.42
C LEU A 18 -62.58 -114.81 -102.81
N GLU A 19 -62.57 -113.99 -103.86
CA GLU A 19 -62.70 -114.43 -105.25
C GLU A 19 -61.44 -115.17 -105.72
N GLN A 20 -60.26 -114.74 -105.26
CA GLN A 20 -58.99 -115.43 -105.48
C GLN A 20 -58.92 -116.78 -104.75
N ARG A 21 -59.58 -116.91 -103.58
CA ARG A 21 -59.63 -118.17 -102.82
C ARG A 21 -60.62 -119.18 -103.39
N GLN A 22 -61.79 -118.73 -103.90
CA GLN A 22 -62.73 -119.62 -104.60
C GLN A 22 -62.18 -120.10 -105.95
N SER A 23 -61.30 -119.33 -106.58
CA SER A 23 -60.60 -119.72 -107.81
C SER A 23 -59.45 -120.72 -107.59
N GLN A 24 -58.90 -120.80 -106.36
CA GLN A 24 -57.82 -121.72 -105.99
C GLN A 24 -58.30 -123.07 -105.44
N GLU A 25 -59.61 -123.28 -105.23
CA GLU A 25 -60.16 -124.53 -104.66
C GLU A 25 -60.67 -125.53 -105.72
N LYS A 26 -60.54 -125.21 -107.02
CA LYS A 26 -60.85 -126.10 -108.15
C LYS A 26 -59.63 -126.29 -109.07
N THR A 27 -58.58 -126.93 -108.58
CA THR A 27 -57.63 -127.70 -109.41
C THR A 27 -56.74 -128.58 -108.54
N ALA A 28 -57.17 -129.84 -108.42
CA ALA A 28 -56.36 -131.06 -108.42
C ALA A 28 -54.94 -131.04 -107.79
N LEU A 29 -54.83 -131.80 -106.69
CA LEU A 29 -53.98 -133.01 -106.58
C LEU A 29 -52.50 -132.90 -106.97
N SER A 30 -51.62 -132.92 -105.96
CA SER A 30 -50.58 -133.96 -105.81
C SER A 30 -49.85 -133.73 -104.48
N GLY A 31 -49.79 -134.77 -103.64
CA GLY A 31 -49.68 -134.67 -102.19
C GLY A 31 -48.28 -134.81 -101.60
N GLU A 32 -47.24 -134.16 -102.15
CA GLU A 32 -45.88 -134.32 -101.58
C GLU A 32 -45.07 -133.03 -101.31
N ASN A 33 -45.59 -131.82 -101.52
CA ASN A 33 -44.77 -130.60 -101.35
C ASN A 33 -45.39 -129.44 -100.54
N LYS A 34 -46.19 -129.78 -99.50
CA LYS A 34 -46.80 -128.79 -98.58
C LYS A 34 -45.95 -128.45 -97.35
N VAL A 35 -44.98 -129.29 -97.00
CA VAL A 35 -44.12 -129.07 -95.82
C VAL A 35 -43.07 -127.99 -96.11
N GLU A 36 -42.52 -127.97 -97.33
CA GLU A 36 -41.42 -127.06 -97.71
C GLU A 36 -41.89 -125.60 -97.78
N ILE A 37 -43.07 -125.34 -98.35
CA ILE A 37 -43.65 -123.99 -98.41
C ILE A 37 -43.99 -123.45 -97.01
N VAL A 38 -44.51 -124.30 -96.12
CA VAL A 38 -44.79 -123.90 -94.74
C VAL A 38 -43.49 -123.66 -93.97
N ALA A 39 -42.46 -124.49 -94.19
CA ALA A 39 -41.15 -124.31 -93.59
C ALA A 39 -40.51 -122.98 -94.02
N ASP A 40 -40.55 -122.63 -95.30
CA ASP A 40 -40.01 -121.36 -95.81
C ASP A 40 -40.77 -120.14 -95.28
N LEU A 41 -42.10 -120.23 -95.19
CA LEU A 41 -42.91 -119.14 -94.63
C LEU A 41 -42.56 -118.92 -93.14
N VAL A 42 -42.47 -119.99 -92.36
CA VAL A 42 -42.07 -119.95 -90.94
C VAL A 42 -40.65 -119.42 -90.79
N ASN A 43 -39.71 -119.82 -91.66
CA ASN A 43 -38.34 -119.33 -91.62
C ASN A 43 -38.25 -117.83 -91.97
N SER A 44 -39.03 -117.37 -92.95
CA SER A 44 -39.08 -115.95 -93.33
C SER A 44 -39.66 -115.09 -92.19
N PHE A 45 -40.73 -115.56 -91.54
CA PHE A 45 -41.33 -114.88 -90.40
C PHE A 45 -40.38 -114.86 -89.20
N TYR A 46 -39.70 -115.97 -88.92
CA TYR A 46 -38.71 -116.05 -87.85
C TYR A 46 -37.54 -115.07 -88.10
N ARG A 47 -37.01 -115.01 -89.32
CA ARG A 47 -35.96 -114.06 -89.69
C ARG A 47 -36.42 -112.61 -89.55
N TRP A 48 -37.64 -112.28 -89.99
CA TRP A 48 -38.22 -110.95 -89.81
C TRP A 48 -38.41 -110.62 -88.33
N PHE A 49 -38.95 -111.54 -87.52
CA PHE A 49 -39.17 -111.36 -86.09
C PHE A 49 -37.84 -111.15 -85.34
N VAL A 50 -36.80 -111.93 -85.66
CA VAL A 50 -35.46 -111.75 -85.09
C VAL A 50 -34.86 -110.40 -85.49
N ALA A 51 -35.00 -110.00 -86.75
CA ALA A 51 -34.53 -108.71 -87.24
C ALA A 51 -35.26 -107.54 -86.57
N GLU A 52 -36.59 -107.62 -86.42
CA GLU A 52 -37.38 -106.59 -85.76
C GLU A 52 -37.10 -106.55 -84.25
N LYS A 53 -36.94 -107.69 -83.58
CA LYS A 53 -36.48 -107.76 -82.18
C LYS A 53 -35.14 -107.05 -82.02
N LYS A 54 -34.17 -107.35 -82.88
CA LYS A 54 -32.85 -106.69 -82.87
C LYS A 54 -32.97 -105.19 -83.11
N ARG A 55 -33.84 -104.76 -84.02
CA ARG A 55 -34.09 -103.34 -84.31
C ARG A 55 -34.73 -102.61 -83.13
N GLN A 56 -35.63 -103.26 -82.39
CA GLN A 56 -36.23 -102.72 -81.17
C GLN A 56 -35.20 -102.66 -80.03
N GLU A 57 -34.33 -103.66 -79.90
CA GLU A 57 -33.22 -103.67 -78.94
C GLU A 57 -32.21 -102.54 -79.23
N GLU A 58 -31.85 -102.32 -80.49
CA GLU A 58 -30.99 -101.21 -80.91
C GLU A 58 -31.62 -99.86 -80.61
N ARG A 59 -32.91 -99.65 -80.94
CA ARG A 59 -33.65 -98.42 -80.59
C ARG A 59 -33.72 -98.20 -79.08
N PHE A 60 -33.95 -99.26 -78.31
CA PHE A 60 -33.98 -99.17 -76.85
C PHE A 60 -32.61 -98.79 -76.29
N LEU A 61 -31.52 -99.35 -76.84
CA LEU A 61 -30.15 -99.04 -76.43
C LEU A 61 -29.76 -97.60 -76.80
N GLU A 62 -30.15 -97.13 -77.98
CA GLU A 62 -29.97 -95.74 -78.44
C GLU A 62 -30.71 -94.76 -77.51
N CYS A 63 -31.98 -95.07 -77.19
CA CYS A 63 -32.78 -94.27 -76.26
C CYS A 63 -32.17 -94.23 -74.86
N LYS A 64 -31.70 -95.39 -74.36
CA LYS A 64 -31.00 -95.47 -73.06
C LYS A 64 -29.72 -94.65 -73.04
N LYS A 65 -28.91 -94.68 -74.10
CA LYS A 65 -27.70 -93.85 -74.24
C LYS A 65 -28.05 -92.36 -74.27
N SER A 66 -29.07 -91.97 -75.03
CA SER A 66 -29.54 -90.57 -75.09
C SER A 66 -30.01 -90.08 -73.73
N LEU A 67 -30.82 -90.86 -73.01
CA LEU A 67 -31.29 -90.53 -71.66
C LEU A 67 -30.13 -90.39 -70.68
N TRP A 68 -29.16 -91.31 -70.73
CA TRP A 68 -27.99 -91.26 -69.86
C TRP A 68 -27.15 -89.99 -70.11
N ASN A 69 -26.92 -89.64 -71.38
CA ASN A 69 -26.21 -88.41 -71.72
C ASN A 69 -26.95 -87.16 -71.23
N SER A 70 -28.27 -87.12 -71.34
CA SER A 70 -29.07 -86.01 -70.79
C SER A 70 -28.99 -85.92 -69.27
N ILE A 71 -29.02 -87.05 -68.56
CA ILE A 71 -28.86 -87.09 -67.09
C ILE A 71 -27.48 -86.56 -66.69
N VAL A 72 -26.41 -87.03 -67.34
CA VAL A 72 -25.04 -86.57 -67.07
C VAL A 72 -24.87 -85.08 -67.35
N GLN A 73 -25.51 -84.54 -68.39
CA GLN A 73 -25.47 -83.09 -68.67
C GLN A 73 -26.24 -82.29 -67.62
N LEU A 74 -27.40 -82.77 -67.16
CA LEU A 74 -28.15 -82.13 -66.08
C LEU A 74 -27.35 -82.13 -64.76
N GLU A 75 -26.67 -83.23 -64.43
CA GLU A 75 -25.79 -83.30 -63.25
C GLU A 75 -24.59 -82.34 -63.35
N LYS A 76 -23.98 -82.22 -64.54
CA LYS A 76 -22.89 -81.25 -64.75
C LYS A 76 -23.37 -79.81 -64.61
N ASN A 77 -24.54 -79.49 -65.15
CA ASN A 77 -25.11 -78.14 -65.07
C ASN A 77 -25.51 -77.79 -63.63
N SER A 78 -26.15 -78.72 -62.90
CA SER A 78 -26.52 -78.50 -61.50
C SER A 78 -25.30 -78.33 -60.59
N LEU A 79 -24.23 -79.09 -60.83
CA LEU A 79 -22.96 -78.95 -60.10
C LEU A 79 -22.28 -77.60 -60.41
N LYS A 80 -22.33 -77.14 -61.66
CA LYS A 80 -21.78 -75.84 -62.06
C LYS A 80 -22.57 -74.69 -61.41
N GLU A 81 -23.90 -74.73 -61.46
CA GLU A 81 -24.76 -73.76 -60.77
C GLU A 81 -24.53 -73.76 -59.25
N GLY A 82 -24.34 -74.94 -58.65
CA GLY A 82 -24.03 -75.07 -57.23
C GLY A 82 -22.73 -74.35 -56.85
N LYS A 83 -21.66 -74.53 -57.64
CA LYS A 83 -20.38 -73.85 -57.44
C LYS A 83 -20.45 -72.33 -57.66
N GLU A 84 -21.21 -71.87 -58.65
CA GLU A 84 -21.42 -70.45 -58.91
C GLU A 84 -22.20 -69.78 -57.76
N LYS A 85 -23.24 -70.46 -57.24
CA LYS A 85 -23.98 -70.00 -56.06
C LYS A 85 -23.09 -69.97 -54.82
N GLU A 86 -22.26 -70.99 -54.60
CA GLU A 86 -21.31 -71.04 -53.47
C GLU A 86 -20.26 -69.92 -53.55
N ALA A 87 -19.72 -69.64 -54.74
CA ALA A 87 -18.80 -68.51 -54.95
C ALA A 87 -19.47 -67.15 -54.73
N THR A 88 -20.77 -67.04 -55.03
CA THR A 88 -21.56 -65.81 -54.79
C THR A 88 -21.86 -65.64 -53.30
N ILE A 89 -22.23 -66.72 -52.61
CA ILE A 89 -22.42 -66.73 -51.15
C ILE A 89 -21.12 -66.36 -50.43
N LYS A 90 -19.98 -66.88 -50.89
CA LYS A 90 -18.67 -66.53 -50.30
C LYS A 90 -18.38 -65.04 -50.46
N ARG A 91 -18.58 -64.47 -51.66
CA ARG A 91 -18.43 -63.03 -51.89
C ARG A 91 -19.32 -62.18 -50.98
N PHE A 92 -20.61 -62.51 -50.87
CA PHE A 92 -21.50 -61.79 -49.95
C PHE A 92 -21.09 -61.94 -48.49
N LYS A 93 -20.54 -63.09 -48.09
CA LYS A 93 -20.04 -63.30 -46.73
C LYS A 93 -18.81 -62.42 -46.44
N ASP A 94 -17.92 -62.30 -47.41
CA ASP A 94 -16.74 -61.44 -47.31
C ASP A 94 -17.15 -59.96 -47.25
N GLU A 95 -18.11 -59.52 -48.10
CA GLU A 95 -18.66 -58.16 -48.10
C GLU A 95 -19.39 -57.82 -46.78
N VAL A 96 -20.16 -58.76 -46.23
CA VAL A 96 -20.79 -58.59 -44.90
C VAL A 96 -19.74 -58.44 -43.80
N LYS A 97 -18.60 -59.12 -43.91
CA LYS A 97 -17.51 -59.01 -42.93
C LYS A 97 -16.84 -57.64 -43.01
N GLU A 98 -16.56 -57.14 -44.21
CA GLU A 98 -16.01 -55.79 -44.42
C GLU A 98 -16.97 -54.71 -43.91
N LEU A 99 -18.27 -54.84 -44.21
CA LEU A 99 -19.29 -53.92 -43.69
C LEU A 99 -19.38 -53.96 -42.15
N GLN A 100 -19.26 -55.14 -41.55
CA GLN A 100 -19.25 -55.27 -40.10
C GLN A 100 -18.02 -54.58 -39.49
N GLU A 101 -16.84 -54.76 -40.07
CA GLU A 101 -15.60 -54.10 -39.63
C GLU A 101 -15.73 -52.57 -39.73
N SER A 102 -16.31 -52.05 -40.82
CA SER A 102 -16.58 -50.62 -40.98
C SER A 102 -17.60 -50.07 -39.98
N VAL A 103 -18.64 -50.85 -39.63
CA VAL A 103 -19.61 -50.49 -38.58
C VAL A 103 -18.93 -50.46 -37.21
N ASP A 104 -18.08 -51.43 -36.90
CA ASP A 104 -17.36 -51.48 -35.63
C ASP A 104 -16.38 -50.30 -35.48
N GLU A 105 -15.73 -49.89 -36.58
CA GLU A 105 -14.87 -48.70 -36.62
C GLU A 105 -15.66 -47.41 -36.43
N LEU A 106 -16.75 -47.21 -37.18
CA LEU A 106 -17.64 -46.06 -37.00
C LEU A 106 -18.26 -45.99 -35.60
N THR A 107 -18.53 -47.14 -34.98
CA THR A 107 -19.02 -47.20 -33.60
C THR A 107 -17.96 -46.71 -32.62
N ARG A 108 -16.70 -47.13 -32.82
CA ARG A 108 -15.57 -46.65 -32.02
C ARG A 108 -15.34 -45.15 -32.18
N ASP A 109 -15.40 -44.65 -33.41
CA ASP A 109 -15.30 -43.20 -33.70
C ASP A 109 -16.44 -42.41 -33.05
N LEU A 110 -17.66 -42.97 -33.03
CA LEU A 110 -18.80 -42.36 -32.35
C LEU A 110 -18.61 -42.31 -30.83
N GLU A 111 -18.09 -43.38 -30.24
CA GLU A 111 -17.76 -43.44 -28.81
C GLU A 111 -16.67 -42.43 -28.45
N GLU A 112 -15.59 -42.35 -29.23
CA GLU A 112 -14.51 -41.38 -29.03
C GLU A 112 -15.03 -39.94 -29.16
N ASN A 113 -15.79 -39.64 -30.21
CA ASN A 113 -16.44 -38.34 -30.37
C ASN A 113 -17.36 -38.00 -29.18
N ASN A 114 -18.08 -38.99 -28.63
CA ASN A 114 -18.95 -38.76 -27.49
C ASN A 114 -18.13 -38.44 -26.22
N THR A 115 -16.98 -39.09 -26.03
CA THR A 115 -16.04 -38.73 -24.95
C THR A 115 -15.45 -37.34 -25.15
N ASP A 116 -15.14 -36.95 -26.38
CA ASP A 116 -14.69 -35.59 -26.72
C ASP A 116 -15.78 -34.54 -26.45
N PHE A 117 -17.05 -34.86 -26.73
CA PHE A 117 -18.16 -33.97 -26.39
C PHE A 117 -18.33 -33.81 -24.88
N GLU A 118 -18.15 -34.87 -24.09
CA GLU A 118 -18.20 -34.78 -22.63
C GLU A 118 -17.05 -33.93 -22.07
N THR A 119 -15.82 -34.11 -22.56
CA THR A 119 -14.68 -33.28 -22.15
C THR A 119 -14.83 -31.83 -22.57
N LEU A 120 -15.32 -31.56 -23.78
CA LEU A 120 -15.64 -30.20 -24.24
C LEU A 120 -16.74 -29.56 -23.38
N ARG A 121 -17.76 -30.33 -22.99
CA ARG A 121 -18.82 -29.86 -22.10
C ARG A 121 -18.26 -29.47 -20.74
N GLU A 122 -17.42 -30.31 -20.14
CA GLU A 122 -16.75 -30.00 -18.87
C GLU A 122 -15.87 -28.74 -18.99
N LEU A 123 -15.14 -28.60 -20.10
CA LEU A 123 -14.34 -27.40 -20.36
C LEU A 123 -15.23 -26.15 -20.47
N VAL A 124 -16.36 -26.24 -21.17
CA VAL A 124 -17.32 -25.14 -21.30
C VAL A 124 -17.93 -24.77 -19.93
N ASP A 125 -18.29 -25.76 -19.11
CA ASP A 125 -18.83 -25.52 -17.78
C ASP A 125 -17.77 -24.85 -16.87
N ASN A 126 -16.53 -25.32 -16.91
CA ASN A 126 -15.40 -24.72 -16.19
C ASN A 126 -15.16 -23.27 -16.63
N VAL A 127 -15.04 -23.01 -17.94
CA VAL A 127 -14.85 -21.66 -18.50
C VAL A 127 -16.03 -20.75 -18.16
N THR A 128 -17.25 -21.29 -18.14
CA THR A 128 -18.45 -20.53 -17.74
C THR A 128 -18.38 -20.14 -16.26
N SER A 129 -18.02 -21.08 -15.39
CA SER A 129 -17.86 -20.81 -13.95
C SER A 129 -16.75 -19.80 -13.66
N GLU A 130 -15.64 -19.87 -14.39
CA GLU A 130 -14.51 -18.93 -14.29
C GLU A 130 -14.92 -17.54 -14.77
N ASN A 131 -15.65 -17.44 -15.89
CA ASN A 131 -16.20 -16.18 -16.38
C ASN A 131 -17.17 -15.54 -15.37
N GLU A 132 -18.00 -16.33 -14.69
CA GLU A 132 -18.86 -15.80 -13.63
C GLU A 132 -18.05 -15.32 -12.41
N ALA A 133 -16.99 -16.03 -12.03
CA ALA A 133 -16.10 -15.61 -10.96
C ALA A 133 -15.39 -14.29 -11.31
N ILE A 134 -14.84 -14.18 -12.52
CA ILE A 134 -14.22 -12.96 -13.04
C ILE A 134 -15.23 -11.81 -13.10
N LYS A 135 -16.49 -12.08 -13.47
CA LYS A 135 -17.54 -11.07 -13.48
C LYS A 135 -17.83 -10.54 -12.06
N ARG A 136 -17.94 -11.44 -11.07
CA ARG A 136 -18.11 -11.06 -9.65
C ARG A 136 -16.92 -10.25 -9.14
N GLU A 137 -15.69 -10.66 -9.47
CA GLU A 137 -14.48 -9.92 -9.10
C GLU A 137 -14.45 -8.51 -9.72
N ASN A 138 -14.80 -8.39 -11.01
CA ASN A 138 -14.91 -7.09 -11.67
C ASN A 138 -15.98 -6.19 -11.04
N GLU A 139 -17.12 -6.73 -10.61
CA GLU A 139 -18.14 -5.98 -9.89
C GLU A 139 -17.62 -5.48 -8.53
N GLN A 140 -16.87 -6.31 -7.79
CA GLN A 140 -16.21 -5.89 -6.54
C GLN A 140 -15.16 -4.81 -6.79
N ILE A 141 -14.34 -4.94 -7.85
CA ILE A 141 -13.35 -3.92 -8.23
C ILE A 141 -14.05 -2.61 -8.59
N LYS A 142 -15.14 -2.65 -9.36
CA LYS A 142 -15.95 -1.45 -9.67
C LYS A 142 -16.50 -0.78 -8.40
N ALA A 143 -17.00 -1.57 -7.45
CA ALA A 143 -17.48 -1.04 -6.18
C ALA A 143 -16.36 -0.38 -5.36
N LYS A 144 -15.18 -1.02 -5.29
CA LYS A 144 -13.98 -0.45 -4.64
C LYS A 144 -13.53 0.84 -5.32
N ASN A 145 -13.49 0.89 -6.66
CA ASN A 145 -13.12 2.08 -7.40
C ASN A 145 -14.10 3.23 -7.15
N SER A 146 -15.41 2.96 -7.15
CA SER A 146 -16.42 3.99 -6.85
C SER A 146 -16.27 4.55 -5.42
N LYS A 147 -15.92 3.69 -4.45
CA LYS A 147 -15.61 4.14 -3.08
C LYS A 147 -14.35 5.03 -3.05
N LEU A 148 -13.28 4.61 -3.73
CA LEU A 148 -12.03 5.38 -3.82
C LEU A 148 -12.25 6.73 -4.52
N GLU A 149 -13.04 6.78 -5.60
CA GLU A 149 -13.43 8.04 -6.24
C GLU A 149 -14.17 8.98 -5.28
N GLY A 150 -15.06 8.43 -4.44
CA GLY A 150 -15.72 9.19 -3.39
C GLY A 150 -14.76 9.71 -2.32
N GLU A 151 -13.79 8.89 -1.88
CA GLU A 151 -12.75 9.30 -0.93
C GLU A 151 -11.84 10.38 -1.52
N ILE A 152 -11.44 10.24 -2.79
CA ILE A 152 -10.67 11.25 -3.53
C ILE A 152 -11.46 12.56 -3.60
N GLY A 153 -12.73 12.53 -3.98
CA GLY A 153 -13.58 13.73 -4.00
C GLY A 153 -13.68 14.42 -2.63
N GLY A 154 -13.80 13.65 -1.55
CA GLY A 154 -13.80 14.19 -0.19
C GLY A 154 -12.44 14.79 0.22
N ILE A 155 -11.33 14.23 -0.25
CA ILE A 155 -9.99 14.80 -0.05
C ILE A 155 -9.82 16.09 -0.87
N GLU A 156 -10.26 16.12 -2.12
CA GLU A 156 -10.24 17.30 -2.98
C GLU A 156 -11.02 18.46 -2.35
N GLU A 157 -12.21 18.19 -1.82
CA GLU A 157 -13.01 19.19 -1.11
C GLU A 157 -12.29 19.72 0.14
N LYS A 158 -11.68 18.84 0.94
CA LYS A 158 -10.85 19.24 2.09
C LYS A 158 -9.67 20.11 1.67
N VAL A 159 -9.00 19.77 0.56
CA VAL A 159 -7.88 20.57 0.01
C VAL A 159 -8.37 21.96 -0.43
N VAL A 160 -9.53 22.04 -1.07
CA VAL A 160 -10.15 23.33 -1.46
C VAL A 160 -10.46 24.15 -0.21
N ASN A 161 -11.09 23.57 0.80
CA ASN A 161 -11.41 24.25 2.06
C ASN A 161 -10.16 24.70 2.81
N LEU A 162 -9.11 23.87 2.87
CA LEU A 162 -7.83 24.24 3.47
C LEU A 162 -7.14 25.37 2.70
N LYS A 163 -7.16 25.36 1.37
CA LYS A 163 -6.64 26.48 0.55
C LYS A 163 -7.41 27.76 0.81
N GLN A 164 -8.73 27.69 0.94
CA GLN A 164 -9.59 28.82 1.27
C GLN A 164 -9.26 29.39 2.65
N LEU A 165 -9.21 28.54 3.68
CA LEU A 165 -8.85 28.92 5.05
C LEU A 165 -7.44 29.50 5.13
N LEU A 166 -6.48 28.93 4.39
CA LEU A 166 -5.12 29.47 4.31
C LEU A 166 -5.14 30.86 3.68
N LYS A 167 -5.89 31.07 2.60
CA LYS A 167 -6.00 32.36 1.92
C LYS A 167 -6.65 33.42 2.81
N GLU A 168 -7.71 33.05 3.53
CA GLU A 168 -8.42 33.93 4.46
C GLU A 168 -7.59 34.24 5.71
N GLY A 169 -6.95 33.24 6.32
CA GLY A 169 -6.06 33.41 7.46
C GLY A 169 -4.83 34.25 7.13
N SER A 170 -4.22 34.02 5.95
CA SER A 170 -3.09 34.81 5.46
C SER A 170 -3.49 36.27 5.23
N LYS A 171 -4.65 36.51 4.61
CA LYS A 171 -5.17 37.86 4.37
C LYS A 171 -5.45 38.59 5.68
N LYS A 172 -6.10 37.91 6.64
CA LYS A 172 -6.43 38.50 7.94
C LYS A 172 -5.18 38.83 8.77
N ASN A 173 -4.17 37.95 8.76
CA ASN A 173 -2.89 38.22 9.39
C ASN A 173 -2.14 39.37 8.72
N LEU A 174 -2.18 39.45 7.39
CA LEU A 174 -1.62 40.59 6.64
C LEU A 174 -2.32 41.90 6.98
N ASP A 175 -3.64 41.90 7.06
CA ASP A 175 -4.43 43.08 7.44
C ASP A 175 -4.11 43.53 8.88
N GLU A 176 -3.99 42.60 9.83
CA GLU A 176 -3.57 42.91 11.21
C GLU A 176 -2.14 43.45 11.28
N ILE A 177 -1.19 42.87 10.54
CA ILE A 177 0.18 43.36 10.46
C ILE A 177 0.21 44.77 9.86
N MET A 178 -0.58 45.00 8.81
CA MET A 178 -0.66 46.30 8.13
C MET A 178 -1.28 47.38 9.03
N ILE A 179 -2.27 47.05 9.86
CA ILE A 179 -2.80 47.94 10.90
C ILE A 179 -1.72 48.27 11.94
N LYS A 180 -1.02 47.25 12.46
CA LYS A 180 0.06 47.45 13.44
C LYS A 180 1.23 48.27 12.87
N MET A 181 1.53 48.10 11.58
CA MET A 181 2.54 48.93 10.90
C MET A 181 2.09 50.40 10.83
N LYS A 182 0.83 50.66 10.47
CA LYS A 182 0.29 52.03 10.49
C LYS A 182 0.28 52.66 11.88
N GLU A 183 -0.06 51.89 12.91
CA GLU A 183 0.02 52.34 14.31
C GLU A 183 1.46 52.67 14.68
N ARG A 184 2.44 51.83 14.31
CA ARG A 184 3.86 52.11 14.55
C ARG A 184 4.40 53.30 13.75
N ASP A 185 3.96 53.49 12.51
CA ASP A 185 4.35 54.65 11.71
C ASP A 185 3.83 55.93 12.35
N LYS A 186 2.61 55.89 12.89
CA LYS A 186 2.04 57.01 13.66
C LYS A 186 2.78 57.26 14.97
N GLU A 187 3.09 56.21 15.72
CA GLU A 187 3.88 56.29 16.96
C GLU A 187 5.29 56.83 16.68
N LYS A 188 5.88 56.43 15.55
CA LYS A 188 7.17 56.97 15.07
C LYS A 188 7.07 58.44 14.72
N GLU A 189 6.00 58.90 14.05
CA GLU A 189 5.76 60.33 13.81
C GLU A 189 5.64 61.12 15.12
N GLU A 190 4.84 60.63 16.06
CA GLU A 190 4.66 61.25 17.38
C GLU A 190 6.00 61.35 18.14
N LEU A 191 6.80 60.28 18.16
CA LEU A 191 8.13 60.27 18.76
C LEU A 191 9.11 61.19 18.02
N THR A 192 9.00 61.32 16.70
CA THR A 192 9.86 62.22 15.91
C THR A 192 9.58 63.67 16.28
N GLU A 193 8.32 64.02 16.50
CA GLU A 193 7.92 65.37 16.93
C GLU A 193 8.32 65.65 18.39
N GLU A 194 8.21 64.67 19.29
CA GLU A 194 8.75 64.78 20.65
C GLU A 194 10.27 65.01 20.66
N VAL A 195 11.03 64.25 19.86
CA VAL A 195 12.49 64.44 19.72
C VAL A 195 12.82 65.84 19.21
N LYS A 196 12.01 66.38 18.29
CA LYS A 196 12.17 67.74 17.79
C LYS A 196 11.92 68.78 18.89
N MET A 197 10.84 68.65 19.66
CA MET A 197 10.58 69.52 20.82
C MET A 197 11.69 69.43 21.87
N ILE A 198 12.23 68.24 22.12
CA ILE A 198 13.35 68.04 23.05
C ILE A 198 14.62 68.71 22.53
N LYS A 199 14.91 68.64 21.22
CA LYS A 199 16.04 69.34 20.61
C LYS A 199 15.90 70.86 20.71
N GLU A 200 14.70 71.38 20.47
CA GLU A 200 14.42 72.82 20.63
C GLU A 200 14.57 73.25 22.10
N ALA A 201 14.10 72.45 23.06
CA ALA A 201 14.27 72.70 24.48
C ALA A 201 15.75 72.63 24.91
N LEU A 202 16.53 71.70 24.35
CA LEU A 202 17.98 71.61 24.54
C LEU A 202 18.69 72.86 24.03
N GLY A 203 18.34 73.34 22.83
CA GLY A 203 18.88 74.60 22.30
C GLY A 203 18.61 75.79 23.22
N CYS A 204 17.38 75.93 23.73
CA CYS A 204 17.05 76.96 24.72
C CYS A 204 17.81 76.81 26.05
N MET A 205 18.16 75.58 26.45
CA MET A 205 18.96 75.34 27.66
C MET A 205 20.44 75.63 27.43
N GLU A 206 20.97 75.34 26.24
CA GLU A 206 22.34 75.70 25.82
C GLU A 206 22.49 77.22 25.77
N GLU A 207 21.56 77.95 25.17
CA GLU A 207 21.56 79.43 25.17
C GLU A 207 21.53 79.99 26.59
N LYS A 208 20.71 79.42 27.49
CA LYS A 208 20.71 79.82 28.91
C LYS A 208 21.99 79.45 29.65
N ALA A 209 22.64 78.35 29.28
CA ALA A 209 23.92 77.97 29.87
C ALA A 209 25.00 78.98 29.47
N ASP A 210 25.03 79.39 28.20
CA ASP A 210 25.94 80.43 27.70
C ASP A 210 25.67 81.78 28.38
N GLU A 211 24.40 82.19 28.54
CA GLU A 211 24.02 83.40 29.29
C GLU A 211 24.48 83.34 30.75
N LEU A 212 24.33 82.19 31.41
CA LEU A 212 24.77 82.00 32.79
C LEU A 212 26.30 81.98 32.91
N GLU A 213 27.01 81.44 31.94
CA GLU A 213 28.47 81.43 31.89
C GLU A 213 29.01 82.86 31.71
N GLN A 214 28.39 83.66 30.84
CA GLN A 214 28.71 85.07 30.68
C GLN A 214 28.45 85.88 31.96
N LEU A 215 27.30 85.67 32.62
CA LEU A 215 27.01 86.30 33.91
C LEU A 215 27.99 85.86 35.01
N LEU A 216 28.46 84.62 34.97
CA LEU A 216 29.46 84.11 35.91
C LEU A 216 30.81 84.79 35.69
N GLU A 217 31.26 84.96 34.45
CA GLU A 217 32.49 85.72 34.13
C GLU A 217 32.39 87.18 34.59
N GLU A 218 31.26 87.84 34.35
CA GLU A 218 31.01 89.21 34.82
C GLU A 218 31.04 89.31 36.35
N ALA A 219 30.39 88.36 37.04
CA ALA A 219 30.40 88.29 38.50
C ALA A 219 31.81 88.03 39.07
N GLN A 220 32.60 87.18 38.41
CA GLN A 220 34.01 86.94 38.78
C GLN A 220 34.87 88.18 38.56
N GLY A 221 34.67 88.92 37.47
CA GLY A 221 35.32 90.21 37.22
C GLY A 221 35.00 91.23 38.32
N HIS A 222 33.72 91.37 38.67
CA HIS A 222 33.29 92.25 39.77
C HIS A 222 33.87 91.82 41.13
N ALA A 223 33.92 90.52 41.42
CA ALA A 223 34.51 90.01 42.64
C ALA A 223 36.01 90.34 42.74
N TYR A 224 36.75 90.23 41.64
CA TYR A 224 38.17 90.59 41.57
C TYR A 224 38.40 92.09 41.84
N GLU A 225 37.56 92.96 41.27
CA GLU A 225 37.62 94.40 41.53
C GLU A 225 37.31 94.74 42.99
N MET A 226 36.26 94.13 43.56
CA MET A 226 35.94 94.30 44.98
C MET A 226 37.05 93.79 45.89
N GLU A 227 37.73 92.69 45.55
CA GLU A 227 38.86 92.19 46.33
C GLU A 227 40.06 93.15 46.28
N LYS A 228 40.32 93.76 45.11
CA LYS A 228 41.35 94.80 44.95
C LYS A 228 41.02 96.05 45.77
N GLU A 229 39.75 96.46 45.79
CA GLU A 229 39.29 97.60 46.60
C GLU A 229 39.33 97.30 48.11
N ASN A 230 38.93 96.09 48.52
CA ASN A 230 39.07 95.64 49.91
C ASN A 230 40.53 95.62 50.36
N LYS A 231 41.47 95.19 49.51
CA LYS A 231 42.92 95.26 49.82
C LYS A 231 43.38 96.71 50.03
N LYS A 232 42.90 97.65 49.21
CA LYS A 232 43.18 99.08 49.35
C LYS A 232 42.60 99.65 50.66
N ILE A 233 41.35 99.36 50.97
CA ILE A 233 40.69 99.79 52.22
C ILE A 233 41.40 99.19 53.44
N THR A 234 41.84 97.93 53.37
CA THR A 234 42.58 97.28 54.46
C THR A 234 43.92 97.96 54.70
N GLN A 235 44.62 98.37 53.64
CA GLN A 235 45.85 99.16 53.74
C GLN A 235 45.59 100.54 54.34
N GLU A 236 44.55 101.26 53.88
CA GLU A 236 44.15 102.56 54.43
C GLU A 236 43.77 102.46 55.92
N ASN A 237 43.09 101.39 56.33
CA ASN A 237 42.76 101.12 57.73
C ASN A 237 44.00 100.84 58.58
N SER A 238 44.99 100.13 58.05
CA SER A 238 46.29 99.94 58.71
C SER A 238 47.02 101.28 58.92
N ASP A 239 47.03 102.13 57.90
CA ASP A 239 47.65 103.46 57.96
C ASP A 239 46.92 104.38 58.95
N ASN A 240 45.58 104.35 58.96
CA ASN A 240 44.76 105.09 59.92
C ASN A 240 44.93 104.58 61.35
N LYS A 241 45.06 103.27 61.55
CA LYS A 241 45.36 102.68 62.87
C LYS A 241 46.71 103.17 63.40
N ASN A 242 47.75 103.16 62.57
CA ASN A 242 49.06 103.69 62.95
C ASN A 242 49.00 105.19 63.28
N LYS A 243 48.14 105.96 62.59
CA LYS A 243 47.90 107.38 62.87
C LYS A 243 47.16 107.59 64.18
N ALA A 244 46.16 106.76 64.48
CA ALA A 244 45.43 106.78 65.75
C ALA A 244 46.34 106.41 66.93
N GLU A 245 47.22 105.40 66.79
CA GLU A 245 48.19 105.02 67.82
C GLU A 245 49.15 106.16 68.15
N LYS A 246 49.65 106.90 67.14
CA LYS A 246 50.48 108.11 67.37
C LYS A 246 49.72 109.20 68.13
N LEU A 247 48.44 109.41 67.82
CA LEU A 247 47.60 110.38 68.52
C LEU A 247 47.30 109.94 69.97
N ILE A 248 47.18 108.64 70.22
CA ILE A 248 47.04 108.08 71.57
C ILE A 248 48.32 108.33 72.38
N GLU A 249 49.50 108.07 71.82
CA GLU A 249 50.77 108.39 72.49
C GLU A 249 50.94 109.89 72.80
N GLU A 250 50.51 110.76 71.88
CA GLU A 250 50.49 112.21 72.12
C GLU A 250 49.52 112.58 73.24
N ASN A 251 48.33 111.97 73.28
CA ASN A 251 47.36 112.18 74.35
C ASN A 251 47.86 111.66 75.71
N GLU A 252 48.58 110.53 75.75
CA GLU A 252 49.20 110.03 76.98
C GLU A 252 50.29 110.98 77.49
N LYS A 253 51.09 111.55 76.57
CA LYS A 253 52.05 112.61 76.92
C LYS A 253 51.34 113.84 77.49
N ILE A 254 50.26 114.30 76.86
CA ILE A 254 49.45 115.41 77.36
C ILE A 254 48.87 115.06 78.75
N GLY A 255 48.33 113.85 78.93
CA GLY A 255 47.82 113.37 80.21
C GLY A 255 48.87 113.41 81.33
N SER A 256 50.11 113.05 81.02
CA SER A 256 51.23 113.14 81.99
C SER A 256 51.56 114.60 82.37
N VAL A 257 51.46 115.53 81.42
CA VAL A 257 51.63 116.98 81.66
C VAL A 257 50.49 117.53 82.51
N VAL A 258 49.24 117.16 82.21
CA VAL A 258 48.06 117.57 82.98
C VAL A 258 48.17 117.09 84.43
N LYS A 259 48.53 115.81 84.64
CA LYS A 259 48.73 115.27 85.99
C LYS A 259 49.82 116.01 86.76
N HIS A 260 50.93 116.36 86.08
CA HIS A 260 51.98 117.18 86.69
C HIS A 260 51.50 118.59 87.08
N LEU A 261 50.65 119.20 86.25
CA LEU A 261 50.03 120.50 86.53
C LEU A 261 49.02 120.42 87.68
N GLU A 262 48.21 119.36 87.76
CA GLU A 262 47.29 119.09 88.87
C GLU A 262 48.04 118.93 90.21
N GLU A 263 49.15 118.18 90.22
CA GLU A 263 50.01 118.05 91.40
C GLU A 263 50.66 119.39 91.82
N LYS A 264 50.95 120.25 90.84
CA LYS A 264 51.48 121.61 91.08
C LYS A 264 50.38 122.51 91.64
N LEU A 265 49.15 122.43 91.11
CA LEU A 265 47.97 123.12 91.60
C LEU A 265 47.64 122.72 93.04
N GLU A 266 47.73 121.44 93.36
CA GLU A 266 47.45 120.92 94.71
C GLU A 266 48.50 121.37 95.73
N ARG A 267 49.77 121.50 95.31
CA ARG A 267 50.82 122.14 96.13
C ARG A 267 50.52 123.62 96.40
N VAL A 268 50.03 124.36 95.40
CA VAL A 268 49.61 125.76 95.55
C VAL A 268 48.38 125.88 96.45
N LYS A 269 47.38 125.01 96.33
CA LYS A 269 46.23 124.95 97.24
C LYS A 269 46.65 124.74 98.69
N LYS A 270 47.63 123.86 98.95
CA LYS A 270 48.18 123.66 100.30
C LYS A 270 48.90 124.90 100.84
N GLN A 271 49.61 125.66 99.99
CA GLN A 271 50.22 126.93 100.37
C GLN A 271 49.18 128.03 100.66
N ILE A 272 48.09 128.07 99.89
CA ILE A 272 46.97 128.99 100.14
C ILE A 272 46.30 128.66 101.48
N ASN A 273 46.03 127.39 101.76
CA ASN A 273 45.43 126.98 103.04
C ASN A 273 46.35 127.26 104.24
N SER A 274 47.68 127.17 104.11
CA SER A 274 48.58 127.58 105.20
C SER A 274 48.59 129.09 105.41
N LYS A 275 48.47 129.89 104.34
CA LYS A 275 48.33 131.35 104.39
C LYS A 275 46.98 131.79 104.98
N GLU A 276 45.92 131.02 104.76
CA GLU A 276 44.58 131.30 105.29
C GLU A 276 44.49 131.07 106.81
N VAL A 277 45.26 130.12 107.35
CA VAL A 277 45.42 129.90 108.79
C VAL A 277 46.25 131.04 109.43
N GLU A 278 47.32 131.48 108.78
CA GLU A 278 48.14 132.64 109.18
C GLU A 278 47.28 133.94 109.24
N ASN A 279 46.34 134.09 108.32
CA ASN A 279 45.43 135.25 108.26
C ASN A 279 44.32 135.21 109.35
N LYS A 280 43.91 134.02 109.79
CA LYS A 280 42.97 133.84 110.92
C LYS A 280 43.61 134.17 112.28
N GLU A 281 44.92 134.00 112.43
CA GLU A 281 45.67 134.41 113.63
C GLU A 281 45.90 135.93 113.67
N LEU A 282 46.19 136.57 112.54
CA LEU A 282 46.24 138.04 112.42
C LEU A 282 44.87 138.71 112.70
N SER A 283 43.76 138.08 112.32
CA SER A 283 42.41 138.56 112.65
C SER A 283 42.06 138.45 114.15
N LYS A 284 42.73 137.59 114.92
CA LYS A 284 42.58 137.53 116.39
C LYS A 284 43.40 138.60 117.09
N ALA A 285 44.63 138.85 116.65
CA ALA A 285 45.48 139.94 117.15
C ALA A 285 44.87 141.34 116.90
N ASN A 286 44.16 141.52 115.79
CA ASN A 286 43.51 142.79 115.46
C ASN A 286 42.26 143.09 116.31
N LYS A 287 41.66 142.08 116.96
CA LYS A 287 40.51 142.26 117.87
C LYS A 287 40.93 142.63 119.30
N GLU A 288 42.15 142.32 119.72
CA GLU A 288 42.70 142.73 121.03
C GLU A 288 43.25 144.18 121.02
N LEU A 289 43.66 144.70 119.85
CA LEU A 289 44.08 146.09 119.63
C LEU A 289 42.90 147.09 119.57
N ILE A 290 41.70 146.64 119.21
CA ILE A 290 40.48 147.48 119.21
C ILE A 290 39.96 147.66 120.65
N LYS A 291 40.12 146.64 121.50
CA LYS A 291 39.68 146.67 122.92
C LYS A 291 40.50 147.61 123.81
N THR A 292 41.76 147.86 123.44
CA THR A 292 42.69 148.78 124.15
C THR A 292 42.62 150.23 123.63
N LYS A 293 41.96 150.46 122.49
CA LYS A 293 41.73 151.79 121.92
C LYS A 293 40.49 152.48 122.49
N ASP A 294 39.45 151.71 122.82
CA ASP A 294 38.18 152.27 123.30
C ASP A 294 38.24 152.66 124.79
N GLU A 295 39.11 152.04 125.60
CA GLU A 295 39.34 152.42 127.02
C GLU A 295 40.08 153.76 127.21
N LEU A 296 40.69 154.31 126.14
CA LEU A 296 41.42 155.58 126.16
C LEU A 296 40.57 156.78 125.70
N ILE A 297 39.40 156.54 125.10
CA ILE A 297 38.53 157.61 124.56
C ILE A 297 37.47 158.06 125.60
N ASP A 298 37.18 157.24 126.62
CA ASP A 298 36.25 157.55 127.72
C ASP A 298 36.77 158.56 128.77
N LYS A 299 38.02 159.05 128.65
CA LYS A 299 38.59 160.03 129.61
C LYS A 299 38.73 161.45 129.11
N GLN A 300 38.34 161.77 127.88
CA GLN A 300 38.62 163.12 127.35
C GLN A 300 37.60 163.67 126.36
N LYS A 301 36.32 163.74 126.78
CA LYS A 301 35.49 164.98 126.72
C LYS A 301 34.03 164.72 127.12
N ALA A 302 33.79 164.76 128.43
CA ALA A 302 32.49 165.18 128.96
C ALA A 302 32.38 166.71 128.86
N SER A 303 31.64 167.23 127.86
CA SER A 303 30.97 168.54 127.89
C SER A 303 30.12 168.79 126.63
N ILE A 304 28.80 168.95 126.84
CA ILE A 304 27.79 169.70 126.02
C ILE A 304 26.84 168.89 125.07
N THR A 305 25.71 168.49 125.69
CA THR A 305 24.26 168.54 125.33
C THR A 305 23.62 168.02 124.02
N ASN A 306 22.58 167.21 124.27
CA ASN A 306 21.22 167.03 123.68
C ASN A 306 20.91 166.17 122.43
N ASP A 307 19.96 165.25 122.70
CA ASP A 307 18.79 164.73 121.96
C ASP A 307 18.82 163.59 120.90
N GLU A 308 17.96 162.60 121.22
CA GLU A 308 16.98 161.82 120.43
C GLU A 308 17.33 160.66 119.46
N LYS A 309 16.77 159.49 119.83
CA LYS A 309 15.89 158.55 119.07
C LYS A 309 16.44 157.26 118.43
N THR A 310 15.91 156.19 119.01
CA THR A 310 15.62 154.82 118.55
C THR A 310 14.68 154.73 117.34
N GLU A 311 15.04 153.97 116.29
CA GLU A 311 14.04 153.29 115.41
C GLU A 311 14.61 152.25 114.38
N ALA A 312 15.85 151.75 114.51
CA ALA A 312 16.47 150.93 113.44
C ALA A 312 16.66 149.43 113.75
N LEU A 313 16.41 148.97 114.98
CA LEU A 313 16.81 147.61 115.40
C LEU A 313 15.76 146.51 115.14
N ILE A 314 14.52 146.87 114.82
CA ILE A 314 13.41 145.91 114.69
C ILE A 314 13.31 145.32 113.26
N GLU A 315 13.92 145.96 112.25
CA GLU A 315 13.83 145.52 110.84
C GLU A 315 14.81 144.39 110.45
N SER A 316 15.87 144.17 111.24
CA SER A 316 16.90 143.18 110.93
C SER A 316 16.46 141.73 111.13
N TYR A 317 15.49 141.47 112.02
CA TYR A 317 15.09 140.10 112.37
C TYR A 317 14.00 139.53 111.45
N ARG A 318 13.31 140.34 110.64
CA ARG A 318 12.34 139.84 109.64
C ARG A 318 13.00 139.24 108.40
N ASN A 319 14.23 139.63 108.06
CA ASN A 319 14.92 139.19 106.84
C ASN A 319 15.60 137.81 106.93
N GLN A 320 15.70 137.22 108.11
CA GLN A 320 16.33 135.90 108.28
C GLN A 320 15.34 134.73 108.11
N ILE A 321 14.03 134.95 108.33
CA ILE A 321 12.99 133.92 108.21
C ILE A 321 12.61 133.66 106.74
N ALA A 322 12.81 134.62 105.84
CA ALA A 322 12.46 134.48 104.42
C ALA A 322 13.35 133.50 103.63
N ARG A 323 14.59 133.24 104.09
CA ARG A 323 15.56 132.41 103.33
C ARG A 323 15.42 130.90 103.55
N LEU A 324 14.69 130.46 104.58
CA LEU A 324 14.51 129.03 104.86
C LEU A 324 13.32 128.42 104.11
N LYS A 325 12.33 129.21 103.68
CA LYS A 325 11.18 128.74 102.88
C LYS A 325 11.54 128.37 101.42
N THR A 326 12.50 129.06 100.82
CA THR A 326 12.88 128.86 99.40
C THR A 326 13.73 127.60 99.16
N SER A 327 14.33 127.02 100.21
CA SER A 327 15.19 125.83 100.11
C SER A 327 14.43 124.49 100.19
N GLN A 328 13.13 124.53 100.53
CA GLN A 328 12.27 123.34 100.66
C GLN A 328 11.46 123.08 99.38
N GLU A 329 11.04 124.12 98.65
CA GLU A 329 10.37 124.01 97.34
C GLU A 329 11.27 123.45 96.22
N ILE A 330 12.59 123.68 96.28
CA ILE A 330 13.53 123.18 95.24
C ILE A 330 13.74 121.66 95.36
N ARG A 331 13.73 121.10 96.57
CA ARG A 331 13.92 119.64 96.80
C ARG A 331 12.70 118.79 96.46
N GLU A 332 11.49 119.34 96.57
CA GLU A 332 10.25 118.65 96.19
C GLU A 332 10.03 118.63 94.67
N ASN A 333 10.61 119.60 93.93
CA ASN A 333 10.55 119.65 92.46
C ASN A 333 11.55 118.71 91.77
N GLU A 334 12.79 118.62 92.26
CA GLU A 334 13.81 117.70 91.71
C GLU A 334 13.41 116.23 91.91
N SER A 335 12.84 115.89 93.07
CA SER A 335 12.33 114.54 93.35
C SER A 335 11.12 114.16 92.49
N SER A 336 10.27 115.14 92.13
CA SER A 336 9.12 114.90 91.23
C SER A 336 9.52 114.71 89.77
N GLN A 337 10.57 115.41 89.29
CA GLN A 337 11.13 115.21 87.95
C GLN A 337 11.83 113.84 87.80
N GLU A 338 12.55 113.39 88.82
CA GLU A 338 13.24 112.09 88.78
C GLU A 338 12.23 110.93 88.78
N ILE A 339 11.14 111.02 89.57
CA ILE A 339 10.03 110.05 89.57
C ILE A 339 9.30 110.02 88.21
N CYS A 340 9.14 111.15 87.54
CA CYS A 340 8.56 111.20 86.19
C CYS A 340 9.46 110.52 85.14
N SER A 341 10.77 110.77 85.18
CA SER A 341 11.73 110.14 84.25
C SER A 341 11.85 108.61 84.44
N LEU A 342 11.76 108.13 85.69
CA LEU A 342 11.81 106.70 86.01
C LEU A 342 10.51 105.99 85.62
N LYS A 343 9.34 106.64 85.78
CA LYS A 343 8.07 106.09 85.28
C LYS A 343 8.06 105.98 83.76
N GLU A 344 8.61 106.96 83.06
CA GLU A 344 8.69 106.98 81.60
C GLU A 344 9.66 105.93 81.05
N ASN A 345 10.78 105.69 81.75
CA ASN A 345 11.70 104.60 81.43
C ASN A 345 11.10 103.22 81.73
N LEU A 346 10.31 103.07 82.80
CA LEU A 346 9.63 101.82 83.14
C LEU A 346 8.57 101.46 82.10
N THR A 347 7.75 102.41 81.65
CA THR A 347 6.76 102.17 80.58
C THR A 347 7.42 101.86 79.25
N LYS A 348 8.55 102.52 78.93
CA LYS A 348 9.33 102.21 77.72
C LYS A 348 9.93 100.80 77.77
N LYS A 349 10.50 100.40 78.91
CA LYS A 349 11.04 99.04 79.11
C LYS A 349 9.95 97.96 79.14
N GLN A 350 8.77 98.26 79.69
CA GLN A 350 7.61 97.36 79.61
C GLN A 350 7.13 97.20 78.16
N GLY A 351 7.12 98.26 77.36
CA GLY A 351 6.83 98.20 75.92
C GLY A 351 7.85 97.35 75.14
N GLU A 352 9.15 97.51 75.45
CA GLU A 352 10.22 96.70 74.83
C GLU A 352 10.11 95.21 75.16
N ILE A 353 9.76 94.85 76.40
CA ILE A 353 9.58 93.46 76.82
C ILE A 353 8.37 92.81 76.13
N VAL A 354 7.25 93.55 76.01
CA VAL A 354 6.07 93.06 75.28
C VAL A 354 6.39 92.89 73.79
N ALA A 355 7.08 93.86 73.18
CA ALA A 355 7.47 93.78 71.78
C ALA A 355 8.44 92.62 71.49
N LEU A 356 9.40 92.36 72.38
CA LEU A 356 10.33 91.23 72.24
C LEU A 356 9.63 89.88 72.40
N LYS A 357 8.75 89.73 73.41
CA LYS A 357 7.96 88.50 73.59
C LYS A 357 7.05 88.24 72.40
N GLU A 358 6.38 89.28 71.88
CA GLU A 358 5.56 89.13 70.68
C GLU A 358 6.39 88.79 69.44
N LYS A 359 7.59 89.34 69.30
CA LYS A 359 8.50 89.03 68.19
C LYS A 359 9.03 87.60 68.24
N GLU A 360 9.43 87.11 69.42
CA GLU A 360 9.84 85.70 69.60
C GLU A 360 8.68 84.73 69.36
N LEU A 361 7.48 85.03 69.88
CA LEU A 361 6.30 84.21 69.62
C LEU A 361 5.96 84.18 68.12
N ARG A 362 5.94 85.34 67.44
CA ARG A 362 5.72 85.41 65.99
C ARG A 362 6.77 84.62 65.22
N ASN A 363 8.05 84.75 65.57
CA ASN A 363 9.12 84.01 64.90
C ASN A 363 8.97 82.50 65.09
N ASN A 364 8.72 82.02 66.31
CA ASN A 364 8.52 80.59 66.57
C ASN A 364 7.28 80.02 65.88
N PHE A 365 6.18 80.78 65.83
CA PHE A 365 5.00 80.39 65.08
C PHE A 365 5.29 80.35 63.58
N ASN A 366 5.94 81.37 63.01
CA ASN A 366 6.26 81.42 61.60
C ASN A 366 7.22 80.28 61.18
N THR A 367 8.22 79.95 62.00
CA THR A 367 9.12 78.83 61.72
C THR A 367 8.36 77.49 61.72
N LYS A 368 7.52 77.24 62.73
CA LYS A 368 6.67 76.02 62.76
C LYS A 368 5.68 75.98 61.60
N LEU A 369 5.11 77.13 61.22
CA LEU A 369 4.17 77.22 60.13
C LEU A 369 4.85 76.91 58.79
N GLY A 370 6.07 77.43 58.58
CA GLY A 370 6.90 77.08 57.41
C GLY A 370 7.32 75.61 57.38
N GLU A 371 7.67 75.00 58.52
CA GLU A 371 7.96 73.56 58.60
C GLU A 371 6.72 72.69 58.27
N LEU A 372 5.54 73.10 58.76
CA LEU A 372 4.28 72.42 58.46
C LEU A 372 3.90 72.59 56.98
N GLU A 373 4.08 73.77 56.39
CA GLU A 373 3.87 74.01 54.95
C GLU A 373 4.82 73.17 54.10
N LYS A 374 6.08 73.06 54.50
CA LYS A 374 7.05 72.20 53.81
C LYS A 374 6.61 70.74 53.84
N ARG A 375 6.24 70.22 55.02
CA ARG A 375 5.70 68.85 55.17
C ARG A 375 4.40 68.65 54.39
N LEU A 376 3.52 69.64 54.38
CA LEU A 376 2.28 69.60 53.61
C LEU A 376 2.57 69.45 52.11
N ASN A 377 3.53 70.23 51.59
CA ASN A 377 3.93 70.17 50.19
C ASN A 377 4.62 68.85 49.83
N GLU A 378 5.51 68.34 50.69
CA GLU A 378 6.14 67.03 50.53
C GLU A 378 5.10 65.89 50.49
N ASN A 379 4.15 65.90 51.42
CA ASN A 379 3.05 64.94 51.43
C ASN A 379 2.15 65.06 50.20
N LYS A 380 1.86 66.29 49.75
CA LYS A 380 1.07 66.52 48.53
C LYS A 380 1.76 65.96 47.30
N LYS A 381 3.08 66.14 47.20
CA LYS A 381 3.89 65.56 46.12
C LYS A 381 3.89 64.02 46.18
N SER A 382 4.09 63.45 47.37
CA SER A 382 4.04 61.99 47.60
C SER A 382 2.67 61.39 47.22
N ILE A 383 1.57 62.06 47.56
CA ILE A 383 0.21 61.65 47.16
C ILE A 383 0.06 61.67 45.64
N GLN A 384 0.52 62.73 44.97
CA GLN A 384 0.46 62.82 43.51
C GLN A 384 1.25 61.71 42.81
N GLU A 385 2.45 61.39 43.31
CA GLU A 385 3.26 60.28 42.79
C GLU A 385 2.54 58.93 42.98
N LYS A 386 1.92 58.71 44.15
CA LYS A 386 1.14 57.49 44.42
C LYS A 386 -0.13 57.40 43.56
N ASP A 387 -0.80 58.51 43.30
CA ASP A 387 -1.98 58.54 42.43
C ASP A 387 -1.62 58.21 40.97
N LEU A 388 -0.46 58.67 40.49
CA LEU A 388 0.07 58.28 39.18
C LEU A 388 0.37 56.79 39.13
N GLU A 389 1.05 56.25 40.15
CA GLU A 389 1.38 54.81 40.25
C GLU A 389 0.10 53.95 40.28
N ILE A 390 -0.93 54.37 41.01
CA ILE A 390 -2.25 53.70 41.03
C ILE A 390 -2.91 53.75 39.65
N SER A 391 -2.81 54.87 38.94
CA SER A 391 -3.37 55.02 37.59
C SER A 391 -2.71 54.07 36.60
N GLU A 392 -1.38 53.94 36.64
CA GLU A 392 -0.64 53.00 35.81
C GLU A 392 -0.98 51.54 36.13
N GLN A 393 -1.06 51.18 37.42
CA GLN A 393 -1.46 49.83 37.83
C GLN A 393 -2.89 49.49 37.36
N LYS A 394 -3.82 50.44 37.39
CA LYS A 394 -5.18 50.24 36.85
C LYS A 394 -5.15 49.94 35.35
N LYS A 395 -4.39 50.71 34.56
CA LYS A 395 -4.21 50.47 33.12
C LYS A 395 -3.61 49.09 32.86
N LEU A 396 -2.62 48.68 33.65
CA LEU A 396 -2.00 47.35 33.53
C LEU A 396 -2.99 46.23 33.83
N ILE A 397 -3.81 46.36 34.88
CA ILE A 397 -4.85 45.40 35.22
C ILE A 397 -5.88 45.27 34.09
N GLU A 398 -6.30 46.39 33.49
CA GLU A 398 -7.24 46.36 32.35
C GLU A 398 -6.65 45.69 31.13
N SER A 399 -5.39 45.98 30.79
CA SER A 399 -4.66 45.29 29.73
C SER A 399 -4.61 43.77 29.98
N LYS A 400 -4.26 43.35 31.20
CA LYS A 400 -4.23 41.93 31.59
C LYS A 400 -5.60 41.27 31.56
N ARG A 401 -6.67 41.97 31.94
CA ARG A 401 -8.06 41.47 31.80
C ARG A 401 -8.45 41.26 30.34
N ALA A 402 -8.08 42.18 29.45
CA ALA A 402 -8.33 42.04 28.02
C ALA A 402 -7.56 40.86 27.41
N GLU A 403 -6.28 40.69 27.80
CA GLU A 403 -5.46 39.54 27.39
C GLU A 403 -6.09 38.21 27.86
N ASN A 404 -6.52 38.14 29.12
CA ASN A 404 -7.15 36.94 29.68
C ASN A 404 -8.48 36.63 28.97
N HIS A 405 -9.24 37.65 28.57
CA HIS A 405 -10.44 37.47 27.77
C HIS A 405 -10.13 36.89 26.37
N ARG A 406 -9.02 37.30 25.73
CA ARG A 406 -8.55 36.71 24.46
C ARG A 406 -8.14 35.24 24.65
N HIS A 407 -7.39 34.92 25.70
CA HIS A 407 -7.02 33.53 26.02
C HIS A 407 -8.25 32.64 26.26
N ASN A 408 -9.27 33.15 26.94
CA ASN A 408 -10.53 32.42 27.12
C ASN A 408 -11.25 32.15 25.79
N LYS A 409 -11.26 33.11 24.85
CA LYS A 409 -11.82 32.88 23.52
C LYS A 409 -11.07 31.78 22.76
N VAL A 410 -9.75 31.81 22.80
CA VAL A 410 -8.89 30.78 22.17
C VAL A 410 -9.12 29.41 22.82
N THR A 411 -9.19 29.35 24.15
CA THR A 411 -9.46 28.12 24.89
C THR A 411 -10.82 27.52 24.51
N ASN A 412 -11.85 28.35 24.37
CA ASN A 412 -13.18 27.89 23.96
C ASN A 412 -13.20 27.39 22.50
N ALA A 413 -12.47 28.06 21.60
CA ALA A 413 -12.32 27.58 20.22
C ALA A 413 -11.65 26.20 20.16
N TYR A 414 -10.58 25.99 20.95
CA TYR A 414 -9.94 24.67 21.03
C TYR A 414 -10.85 23.60 21.64
N LYS A 415 -11.66 23.94 22.66
CA LYS A 415 -12.66 23.00 23.20
C LYS A 415 -13.68 22.58 22.15
N GLN A 416 -14.15 23.52 21.34
CA GLN A 416 -15.09 23.21 20.25
C GLN A 416 -14.45 22.33 19.18
N GLU A 417 -13.20 22.62 18.79
CA GLU A 417 -12.49 21.80 17.80
C GLU A 417 -12.21 20.38 18.30
N ILE A 418 -11.84 20.22 19.58
CA ILE A 418 -11.69 18.90 20.20
C ILE A 418 -13.00 18.10 20.11
N GLU A 419 -14.14 18.73 20.39
CA GLU A 419 -15.42 18.03 20.34
C GLU A 419 -15.84 17.68 18.91
N ARG A 420 -15.59 18.58 17.95
CA ARG A 420 -15.77 18.31 16.52
C ARG A 420 -14.93 17.11 16.06
N LEU A 421 -13.67 17.04 16.47
CA LEU A 421 -12.78 15.92 16.15
C LEU A 421 -13.23 14.61 16.80
N LYS A 422 -13.75 14.65 18.04
CA LYS A 422 -14.35 13.46 18.67
C LYS A 422 -15.54 12.93 17.87
N ASP A 423 -16.43 13.82 17.42
CA ASP A 423 -17.59 13.43 16.62
C ASP A 423 -17.16 12.85 15.27
N GLU A 424 -16.14 13.41 14.61
CA GLU A 424 -15.57 12.85 13.38
C GLU A 424 -14.95 11.46 13.60
N MET A 425 -14.19 11.27 14.69
CA MET A 425 -13.64 9.96 15.03
C MET A 425 -14.74 8.92 15.29
N GLU A 426 -15.79 9.31 16.00
CA GLU A 426 -16.90 8.42 16.30
C GLU A 426 -17.70 8.07 15.04
N LYS A 427 -17.88 9.03 14.13
CA LYS A 427 -18.46 8.79 12.79
C LYS A 427 -17.61 7.82 11.99
N MET A 428 -16.28 8.02 11.93
CA MET A 428 -15.33 7.12 11.26
C MET A 428 -15.38 5.70 11.84
N ARG A 429 -15.48 5.59 13.16
CA ARG A 429 -15.59 4.30 13.86
C ARG A 429 -16.86 3.55 13.46
N ARG A 430 -18.00 4.24 13.40
CA ARG A 430 -19.28 3.66 12.98
C ARG A 430 -19.34 3.34 11.49
N SER A 431 -18.81 4.21 10.63
CA SER A 431 -18.93 4.07 9.18
C SER A 431 -17.91 3.12 8.57
N THR A 432 -16.76 2.93 9.22
CA THR A 432 -15.61 2.23 8.61
C THR A 432 -15.14 1.06 9.46
N VAL A 433 -14.90 1.29 10.76
CA VAL A 433 -14.34 0.23 11.62
C VAL A 433 -15.37 -0.86 11.90
N ALA A 434 -16.59 -0.51 12.29
CA ALA A 434 -17.62 -1.50 12.62
C ALA A 434 -18.01 -2.41 11.41
N PRO A 435 -18.17 -1.89 10.17
CA PRO A 435 -18.39 -2.73 9.00
C PRO A 435 -17.22 -3.68 8.71
N LEU A 436 -15.97 -3.21 8.83
CA LEU A 436 -14.79 -4.05 8.61
C LEU A 436 -14.67 -5.15 9.67
N GLU A 437 -15.00 -4.86 10.93
CA GLU A 437 -15.06 -5.88 11.99
C GLU A 437 -16.14 -6.94 11.70
N LYS A 438 -17.29 -6.51 11.15
CA LYS A 438 -18.35 -7.42 10.72
C LYS A 438 -17.90 -8.29 9.55
N GLU A 439 -17.32 -7.70 8.52
CA GLU A 439 -16.79 -8.40 7.33
C GLU A 439 -15.72 -9.41 7.72
N LYS A 440 -14.78 -9.02 8.59
CA LYS A 440 -13.79 -9.94 9.18
C LYS A 440 -14.46 -11.12 9.89
N GLY A 441 -15.53 -10.86 10.64
CA GLY A 441 -16.30 -11.90 11.32
C GLY A 441 -17.05 -12.84 10.37
N GLU A 442 -17.47 -12.37 9.19
CA GLU A 442 -18.08 -13.17 8.13
C GLU A 442 -17.05 -14.04 7.42
N GLN A 443 -15.90 -13.46 7.05
CA GLN A 443 -14.77 -14.19 6.46
C GLN A 443 -14.25 -15.30 7.39
N MET A 444 -14.18 -15.05 8.70
CA MET A 444 -13.76 -16.08 9.66
C MET A 444 -14.71 -17.28 9.67
N ARG A 445 -16.03 -17.04 9.60
CA ARG A 445 -17.03 -18.11 9.51
C ARG A 445 -16.95 -18.87 8.19
N GLU A 446 -16.64 -18.18 7.09
CA GLU A 446 -16.42 -18.83 5.80
C GLU A 446 -15.20 -19.75 5.83
N ILE A 447 -14.10 -19.29 6.43
CA ILE A 447 -12.90 -20.12 6.66
C ILE A 447 -13.24 -21.36 7.50
N ASP A 448 -14.02 -21.22 8.57
CA ASP A 448 -14.44 -22.35 9.39
C ASP A 448 -15.28 -23.36 8.59
N ASN A 449 -16.22 -22.88 7.76
CA ASN A 449 -17.02 -23.72 6.87
C ASN A 449 -16.15 -24.46 5.83
N LEU A 450 -15.19 -23.77 5.21
CA LEU A 450 -14.27 -24.39 4.25
C LEU A 450 -13.39 -25.44 4.92
N ASN A 451 -12.91 -25.18 6.14
CA ASN A 451 -12.15 -26.15 6.92
C ASN A 451 -13.00 -27.39 7.25
N GLU A 452 -14.28 -27.23 7.59
CA GLU A 452 -15.19 -28.36 7.76
C GLU A 452 -15.36 -29.19 6.47
N GLN A 453 -15.46 -28.53 5.31
CA GLN A 453 -15.53 -29.22 4.02
C GLN A 453 -14.24 -30.00 3.72
N ILE A 454 -13.08 -29.40 3.96
CA ILE A 454 -11.77 -30.06 3.82
C ILE A 454 -11.72 -31.31 4.70
N VAL A 455 -12.16 -31.23 5.96
CA VAL A 455 -12.18 -32.40 6.86
C VAL A 455 -13.09 -33.51 6.32
N ARG A 456 -14.23 -33.19 5.71
CA ARG A 456 -15.11 -34.19 5.07
C ARG A 456 -14.43 -34.84 3.87
N LEU A 457 -13.82 -34.05 2.99
CA LEU A 457 -13.10 -34.54 1.81
C LEU A 457 -11.91 -35.44 2.19
N VAL A 458 -11.17 -35.09 3.25
CA VAL A 458 -10.07 -35.93 3.76
C VAL A 458 -10.59 -37.29 4.22
N LYS A 459 -11.71 -37.33 4.95
CA LYS A 459 -12.34 -38.59 5.36
C LYS A 459 -12.81 -39.43 4.17
N GLU A 460 -13.35 -38.79 3.14
CA GLU A 460 -13.78 -39.46 1.91
C GLU A 460 -12.58 -40.06 1.15
N LEU A 461 -11.50 -39.30 1.00
CA LEU A 461 -10.26 -39.79 0.39
C LEU A 461 -9.67 -40.97 1.17
N GLU A 462 -9.72 -40.93 2.50
CA GLU A 462 -9.24 -42.01 3.34
C GLU A 462 -10.12 -43.27 3.19
N ARG A 463 -11.45 -43.11 3.07
CA ARG A 463 -12.36 -44.21 2.74
C ARG A 463 -12.04 -44.82 1.37
N LEU A 464 -11.92 -44.00 0.33
CA LEU A 464 -11.61 -44.44 -1.04
C LEU A 464 -10.24 -45.14 -1.12
N LYS A 465 -9.25 -44.63 -0.38
CA LYS A 465 -7.94 -45.27 -0.26
C LYS A 465 -8.06 -46.67 0.34
N ASN A 466 -8.85 -46.83 1.40
CA ASN A 466 -9.06 -48.13 2.04
C ASN A 466 -9.80 -49.10 1.10
N GLU A 467 -10.82 -48.62 0.38
CA GLU A 467 -11.53 -49.42 -0.63
C GLU A 467 -10.61 -49.86 -1.78
N SER A 468 -9.76 -48.96 -2.28
CA SER A 468 -8.76 -49.28 -3.31
C SER A 468 -7.78 -50.36 -2.85
N VAL A 469 -7.31 -50.28 -1.60
CA VAL A 469 -6.44 -51.31 -0.99
C VAL A 469 -7.16 -52.65 -0.88
N GLU A 470 -8.44 -52.66 -0.49
CA GLU A 470 -9.23 -53.88 -0.39
C GLU A 470 -9.44 -54.54 -1.77
N ILE A 471 -9.77 -53.75 -2.79
CA ILE A 471 -9.91 -54.23 -4.17
C ILE A 471 -8.58 -54.79 -4.69
N ARG A 472 -7.46 -54.11 -4.41
CA ARG A 472 -6.12 -54.58 -4.78
C ARG A 472 -5.80 -55.92 -4.12
N ASN A 473 -6.09 -56.09 -2.84
CA ASN A 473 -5.85 -57.34 -2.13
C ASN A 473 -6.71 -58.48 -2.69
N LYS A 474 -8.02 -58.23 -2.94
CA LYS A 474 -8.90 -59.21 -3.60
C LYS A 474 -8.39 -59.62 -4.99
N SER A 475 -7.87 -58.66 -5.75
CA SER A 475 -7.30 -58.92 -7.07
C SER A 475 -6.03 -59.77 -7.00
N LEU A 476 -5.16 -59.51 -6.02
CA LEU A 476 -3.97 -60.32 -5.76
C LEU A 476 -4.33 -61.75 -5.32
N ASP A 477 -5.33 -61.90 -4.46
CA ASP A 477 -5.81 -63.22 -4.03
C ASP A 477 -6.40 -64.00 -5.22
N ASN A 478 -7.19 -63.35 -6.07
CA ASN A 478 -7.72 -63.94 -7.29
C ASN A 478 -6.60 -64.36 -8.26
N LEU A 479 -5.57 -63.53 -8.44
CA LEU A 479 -4.41 -63.85 -9.26
C LEU A 479 -3.65 -65.08 -8.70
N SER A 480 -3.45 -65.13 -7.38
CA SER A 480 -2.82 -66.26 -6.70
C SER A 480 -3.62 -67.56 -6.89
N ASN A 481 -4.95 -67.49 -6.80
CA ASN A 481 -5.83 -68.62 -7.04
C ASN A 481 -5.82 -69.08 -8.51
N LEU A 482 -5.82 -68.14 -9.47
CA LEU A 482 -5.70 -68.46 -10.90
C LEU A 482 -4.35 -69.10 -11.22
N GLN A 483 -3.25 -68.63 -10.62
CA GLN A 483 -1.93 -69.24 -10.79
C GLN A 483 -1.88 -70.68 -10.26
N LYS A 484 -2.49 -70.95 -9.10
CA LYS A 484 -2.62 -72.31 -8.56
C LYS A 484 -3.42 -73.20 -9.49
N LEU A 485 -4.58 -72.74 -9.96
CA LEU A 485 -5.44 -73.50 -10.87
C LEU A 485 -4.75 -73.76 -12.21
N ALA A 486 -4.03 -72.77 -12.76
CA ALA A 486 -3.26 -72.92 -13.99
C ALA A 486 -2.18 -74.00 -13.83
N LYS A 487 -1.47 -74.01 -12.69
CA LYS A 487 -0.47 -75.02 -12.38
C LYS A 487 -1.08 -76.42 -12.22
N GLU A 488 -2.20 -76.54 -11.51
CA GLU A 488 -2.93 -77.81 -11.39
C GLU A 488 -3.34 -78.35 -12.78
N LYS A 489 -3.81 -77.48 -13.68
CA LYS A 489 -4.17 -77.86 -15.05
C LYS A 489 -2.96 -78.22 -15.91
N GLU A 490 -1.84 -77.53 -15.72
CA GLU A 490 -0.57 -77.87 -16.35
C GLU A 490 -0.09 -79.26 -15.92
N ASP A 491 -0.15 -79.57 -14.61
CA ASP A 491 0.20 -80.88 -14.06
C ASP A 491 -0.72 -81.99 -14.61
N GLU A 492 -2.04 -81.77 -14.66
CA GLU A 492 -3.01 -82.70 -15.26
C GLU A 492 -2.71 -82.97 -16.75
N LEU A 493 -2.37 -81.93 -17.52
CA LEU A 493 -2.03 -82.05 -18.93
C LEU A 493 -0.73 -82.82 -19.12
N ASN A 494 0.28 -82.53 -18.31
CA ASN A 494 1.55 -83.25 -18.34
C ASN A 494 1.37 -84.74 -18.04
N GLU A 495 0.54 -85.11 -17.05
CA GLU A 495 0.19 -86.51 -16.79
C GLU A 495 -0.56 -87.16 -17.97
N LYS A 496 -1.42 -86.41 -18.65
CA LYS A 496 -2.14 -86.92 -19.83
C LYS A 496 -1.18 -87.14 -21.01
N ILE A 497 -0.23 -86.22 -21.22
CA ILE A 497 0.83 -86.36 -22.23
C ILE A 497 1.64 -87.62 -21.95
N LEU A 498 2.13 -87.81 -20.72
CA LEU A 498 2.88 -89.01 -20.30
C LEU A 498 2.11 -90.32 -20.57
N ARG A 499 0.80 -90.33 -20.31
CA ARG A 499 -0.05 -91.49 -20.62
C ARG A 499 -0.14 -91.74 -22.13
N LEU A 500 -0.39 -90.70 -22.92
CA LEU A 500 -0.47 -90.80 -24.38
C LEU A 500 0.87 -91.21 -25.01
N GLU A 501 1.99 -90.75 -24.49
CA GLU A 501 3.33 -91.17 -24.92
C GLU A 501 3.53 -92.68 -24.69
N LYS A 502 3.10 -93.18 -23.52
CA LYS A 502 3.14 -94.62 -23.21
C LYS A 502 2.24 -95.43 -24.14
N GLU A 503 1.01 -94.99 -24.37
CA GLU A 503 0.08 -95.63 -25.31
C GLU A 503 0.64 -95.64 -26.74
N THR A 504 1.23 -94.53 -27.18
CA THR A 504 1.89 -94.42 -28.48
C THR A 504 3.04 -95.43 -28.60
N HIS A 505 3.86 -95.57 -27.56
CA HIS A 505 4.92 -96.56 -27.53
C HIS A 505 4.39 -98.00 -27.60
N GLU A 506 3.27 -98.31 -26.92
CA GLU A 506 2.62 -99.62 -27.02
C GLU A 506 2.11 -99.88 -28.45
N VAL A 507 1.48 -98.88 -29.10
CA VAL A 507 1.06 -98.96 -30.50
C VAL A 507 2.25 -99.22 -31.42
N GLU A 508 3.39 -98.54 -31.23
CA GLU A 508 4.61 -98.81 -31.99
C GLU A 508 5.10 -100.26 -31.83
N GLN A 509 5.01 -100.82 -30.62
CA GLN A 509 5.34 -102.24 -30.39
C GLN A 509 4.37 -103.18 -31.11
N TYR A 510 3.08 -102.88 -31.10
CA TYR A 510 2.09 -103.64 -31.86
C TYR A 510 2.31 -103.54 -33.37
N GLN A 511 2.67 -102.36 -33.88
CA GLN A 511 3.03 -102.18 -35.28
C GLN A 511 4.26 -103.01 -35.67
N LYS A 512 5.31 -103.03 -34.83
CA LYS A 512 6.48 -103.91 -35.03
C LYS A 512 6.10 -105.39 -35.05
N LYS A 513 5.25 -105.85 -34.12
CA LYS A 513 4.73 -107.23 -34.12
C LYS A 513 3.92 -107.54 -35.38
N THR A 514 3.10 -106.59 -35.82
CA THR A 514 2.28 -106.72 -37.03
C THR A 514 3.16 -106.83 -38.27
N ALA A 515 4.22 -106.02 -38.36
CA ALA A 515 5.20 -106.11 -39.44
C ALA A 515 5.91 -107.49 -39.45
N THR A 516 6.26 -108.04 -38.28
CA THR A 516 6.82 -109.40 -38.21
C THR A 516 5.82 -110.48 -38.64
N TYR A 517 4.55 -110.38 -38.25
CA TYR A 517 3.52 -111.32 -38.69
C TYR A 517 3.23 -111.19 -40.19
N GLN A 518 3.19 -109.97 -40.73
CA GLN A 518 3.07 -109.74 -42.17
C GLN A 518 4.21 -110.40 -42.93
N LYS A 519 5.46 -110.28 -42.44
CA LYS A 519 6.62 -110.95 -43.02
C LYS A 519 6.49 -112.48 -42.96
N GLN A 520 6.06 -113.05 -41.84
CA GLN A 520 5.81 -114.49 -41.73
C GLN A 520 4.73 -114.98 -42.69
N VAL A 521 3.64 -114.22 -42.85
CA VAL A 521 2.57 -114.53 -43.82
C VAL A 521 3.11 -114.45 -45.25
N GLU A 522 3.95 -113.48 -45.58
CA GLU A 522 4.60 -113.40 -46.89
C GLU A 522 5.54 -114.58 -47.16
N ASP A 523 6.33 -114.98 -46.16
CA ASP A 523 7.22 -116.13 -46.25
C ASP A 523 6.44 -117.44 -46.44
N LEU A 524 5.36 -117.65 -45.66
CA LEU A 524 4.43 -118.76 -45.86
C LEU A 524 3.76 -118.72 -47.23
N ARG A 525 3.38 -117.53 -47.73
CA ARG A 525 2.85 -117.38 -49.10
C ARG A 525 3.90 -117.69 -50.17
N ARG A 526 5.20 -117.43 -49.93
CA ARG A 526 6.27 -117.86 -50.85
C ARG A 526 6.44 -119.38 -50.80
N GLU A 527 6.47 -119.97 -49.61
CA GLU A 527 6.59 -121.42 -49.43
C GLU A 527 5.41 -122.17 -50.08
N ASN A 528 4.18 -121.69 -49.88
CA ASN A 528 2.99 -122.28 -50.47
C ASN A 528 2.98 -122.14 -52.01
N ARG A 529 3.49 -121.03 -52.55
CA ARG A 529 3.73 -120.88 -54.00
C ARG A 529 4.79 -121.85 -54.51
N ALA A 530 5.87 -122.08 -53.75
CA ALA A 530 6.90 -123.06 -54.08
C ALA A 530 6.36 -124.50 -54.06
N LEU A 531 5.51 -124.83 -53.09
CA LEU A 531 4.79 -126.12 -53.03
C LEU A 531 3.83 -126.29 -54.21
N HIS A 532 3.05 -125.27 -54.58
CA HIS A 532 2.21 -125.32 -55.77
C HIS A 532 3.02 -125.44 -57.07
N ALA A 533 4.21 -124.84 -57.14
CA ALA A 533 5.12 -125.01 -58.28
C ALA A 533 5.70 -126.43 -58.34
N ALA A 534 6.08 -127.00 -57.18
CA ALA A 534 6.53 -128.40 -57.07
C ALA A 534 5.42 -129.41 -57.40
N ASN A 535 4.17 -129.12 -57.00
CA ASN A 535 3.01 -129.95 -57.33
C ASN A 535 2.60 -129.84 -58.81
N ARG A 536 2.92 -128.72 -59.48
CA ARG A 536 2.75 -128.56 -60.94
C ARG A 536 3.83 -129.28 -61.76
N GLN A 537 4.98 -129.63 -61.18
CA GLN A 537 6.02 -130.41 -61.85
C GLN A 537 5.77 -131.94 -61.85
N ASN A 538 4.81 -132.43 -61.06
CA ASN A 538 4.50 -133.86 -60.91
C ASN A 538 3.24 -134.36 -61.63
N SER A 539 2.56 -133.53 -62.43
CA SER A 539 1.40 -133.97 -63.21
C SER A 539 1.25 -133.20 -64.51
N LEU A 540 2.04 -133.63 -65.50
CA LEU A 540 2.00 -133.19 -66.90
C LEU A 540 1.62 -134.38 -67.77
N MET A 541 0.33 -134.75 -67.76
CA MET A 541 -0.30 -135.57 -68.80
C MET A 541 -1.75 -135.12 -68.99
N SER A 542 -2.02 -134.51 -70.15
CA SER A 542 -3.30 -134.38 -70.88
C SER A 542 -4.04 -133.03 -70.85
N ARG A 543 -4.06 -132.41 -72.06
CA ARG A 543 -5.08 -131.56 -72.73
C ARG A 543 -5.44 -130.18 -72.15
N GLU A 544 -5.17 -129.08 -72.87
CA GLU A 544 -6.01 -128.41 -73.90
C GLU A 544 -7.39 -128.01 -73.32
N THR A 545 -7.84 -126.75 -73.21
CA THR A 545 -7.88 -125.58 -74.13
C THR A 545 -8.18 -124.25 -73.38
N GLU A 546 -7.74 -123.09 -73.94
CA GLU A 546 -8.39 -121.75 -74.10
C GLU A 546 -9.29 -121.17 -72.95
N THR A 547 -9.27 -119.90 -72.49
CA THR A 547 -9.14 -118.55 -73.09
C THR A 547 -8.87 -117.46 -72.02
N ASP A 548 -8.14 -116.40 -72.41
CA ASP A 548 -8.19 -114.97 -72.03
C ASP A 548 -8.85 -114.47 -70.72
N GLU A 549 -8.11 -113.67 -69.91
CA GLU A 549 -8.35 -112.22 -69.79
C GLU A 549 -7.27 -111.44 -68.99
N GLN A 550 -6.98 -110.24 -69.51
CA GLN A 550 -6.06 -109.18 -69.07
C GLN A 550 -6.39 -108.63 -67.66
N THR A 551 -5.47 -108.16 -66.81
CA THR A 551 -4.89 -106.79 -66.81
C THR A 551 -3.92 -106.67 -65.61
N SER A 552 -2.63 -106.35 -65.80
CA SER A 552 -2.01 -105.00 -65.79
C SER A 552 -2.08 -104.27 -64.43
N THR A 553 -1.01 -104.35 -63.62
CA THR A 553 -0.01 -103.27 -63.37
C THR A 553 -0.53 -101.98 -62.74
N SER A 554 -0.02 -101.62 -61.55
CA SER A 554 0.66 -100.32 -61.36
C SER A 554 1.42 -100.27 -60.04
N THR A 555 2.71 -100.02 -60.15
CA THR A 555 3.69 -99.72 -59.09
C THR A 555 4.03 -98.23 -59.17
N LYS A 556 4.65 -97.69 -58.11
CA LYS A 556 5.33 -96.37 -57.98
C LYS A 556 4.46 -95.21 -57.48
N ASN A 557 5.00 -94.20 -56.81
CA ASN A 557 6.08 -94.02 -55.84
C ASN A 557 6.01 -92.52 -55.45
N MET A 558 6.38 -92.22 -54.20
CA MET A 558 7.07 -91.00 -53.72
C MET A 558 6.93 -89.67 -54.49
N LYS A 559 6.54 -88.61 -53.76
CA LYS A 559 7.18 -87.30 -53.90
C LYS A 559 7.08 -86.48 -52.60
N TYR A 560 8.08 -86.66 -51.73
CA TYR A 560 8.53 -85.63 -50.78
C TYR A 560 9.75 -84.96 -51.42
N ALA A 561 9.69 -83.65 -51.68
CA ALA A 561 10.83 -82.74 -51.79
C ALA A 561 10.34 -81.38 -52.30
N HIS A 562 10.39 -80.34 -51.46
CA HIS A 562 10.83 -78.99 -51.82
C HIS A 562 11.09 -78.22 -50.52
N LEU A 563 12.33 -78.32 -50.04
CA LEU A 563 12.98 -77.44 -49.07
C LEU A 563 14.25 -76.92 -49.76
N PHE A 564 14.52 -75.62 -49.60
CA PHE A 564 15.74 -74.85 -49.94
C PHE A 564 15.95 -74.37 -51.39
N LYS A 565 15.76 -73.06 -51.63
CA LYS A 565 16.81 -72.00 -51.76
C LYS A 565 16.31 -70.83 -52.61
N ASN A 566 16.48 -69.60 -52.10
CA ASN A 566 17.12 -68.49 -52.81
C ASN A 566 17.43 -67.38 -51.79
N GLU A 567 18.70 -67.35 -51.36
CA GLU A 567 19.36 -66.18 -50.79
C GLU A 567 19.65 -65.21 -51.94
N GLU A 568 19.01 -64.04 -51.93
CA GLU A 568 19.50 -62.86 -52.66
C GLU A 568 20.13 -61.90 -51.65
N ILE A 569 21.42 -61.69 -51.85
CA ILE A 569 22.26 -60.73 -51.15
C ILE A 569 22.10 -59.38 -51.86
N PHE A 570 21.46 -58.40 -51.20
CA PHE A 570 21.56 -56.97 -51.49
C PHE A 570 21.66 -56.18 -50.17
N PRO A 571 22.31 -55.00 -50.17
CA PRO A 571 23.17 -54.54 -49.08
C PRO A 571 22.40 -53.87 -47.93
N ALA A 572 22.85 -54.12 -46.70
CA ALA A 572 22.26 -53.64 -45.45
C ALA A 572 22.10 -52.10 -45.35
N ASP A 573 22.78 -51.31 -46.21
CA ASP A 573 22.65 -49.85 -46.23
C ASP A 573 21.31 -49.37 -46.82
N VAL A 574 20.74 -50.05 -47.82
CA VAL A 574 19.46 -49.63 -48.41
C VAL A 574 18.31 -49.79 -47.42
N THR A 575 18.30 -50.86 -46.63
CA THR A 575 17.29 -51.10 -45.60
C THR A 575 17.29 -50.04 -44.50
N ILE A 576 18.45 -49.51 -44.10
CA ILE A 576 18.54 -48.46 -43.08
C ILE A 576 18.00 -47.13 -43.63
N TYR A 577 18.36 -46.76 -44.86
CA TYR A 577 17.83 -45.55 -45.49
C TYR A 577 16.32 -45.65 -45.72
N GLN A 578 15.84 -46.81 -46.14
CA GLN A 578 14.43 -47.04 -46.43
C GLN A 578 13.60 -47.09 -45.15
N GLU A 579 14.11 -47.69 -44.08
CA GLU A 579 13.48 -47.67 -42.75
C GLU A 579 13.47 -46.25 -42.16
N THR A 580 14.56 -45.49 -42.34
CA THR A 580 14.64 -44.09 -41.89
C THR A 580 13.69 -43.20 -42.69
N LEU A 581 13.60 -43.37 -44.01
CA LEU A 581 12.65 -42.65 -44.86
C LEU A 581 11.20 -43.01 -44.53
N SER A 582 10.89 -44.29 -44.28
CA SER A 582 9.55 -44.70 -43.84
C SER A 582 9.18 -44.10 -42.49
N LYS A 583 10.12 -44.01 -41.53
CA LYS A 583 9.89 -43.34 -40.25
C LYS A 583 9.68 -41.84 -40.42
N ILE A 584 10.49 -41.18 -41.27
CA ILE A 584 10.33 -39.75 -41.59
C ILE A 584 8.97 -39.51 -42.26
N GLN A 585 8.59 -40.34 -43.23
CA GLN A 585 7.31 -40.23 -43.93
C GLN A 585 6.13 -40.49 -42.97
N GLN A 586 6.25 -41.47 -42.08
CA GLN A 586 5.24 -41.72 -41.04
C GLN A 586 5.09 -40.52 -40.11
N SER A 587 6.20 -39.96 -39.60
CA SER A 587 6.16 -38.77 -38.74
C SER A 587 5.72 -37.49 -39.47
N LEU A 588 5.94 -37.38 -40.78
CA LEU A 588 5.38 -36.30 -41.60
C LEU A 588 3.89 -36.52 -41.90
N ASN A 589 3.39 -37.75 -41.91
CA ASN A 589 1.97 -38.03 -42.10
C ASN A 589 1.17 -37.92 -40.80
N ASP A 590 1.83 -37.90 -39.65
CA ASP A 590 1.20 -37.60 -38.37
C ASP A 590 0.73 -36.12 -38.34
N GLY A 591 -0.58 -35.93 -38.21
CA GLY A 591 -1.24 -34.62 -38.21
C GLY A 591 -1.55 -34.06 -39.60
N THR A 592 -2.56 -33.20 -39.68
CA THR A 592 -3.02 -32.61 -40.94
C THR A 592 -2.25 -31.33 -41.29
N LEU A 593 -2.09 -31.05 -42.59
CA LEU A 593 -1.48 -29.81 -43.09
C LEU A 593 -2.19 -28.55 -42.53
N GLU A 594 -3.51 -28.64 -42.32
CA GLU A 594 -4.30 -27.57 -41.71
C GLU A 594 -3.91 -27.30 -40.24
N CYS A 595 -3.67 -28.37 -39.46
CA CYS A 595 -3.18 -28.26 -38.09
C CYS A 595 -1.80 -27.58 -38.05
N ASP A 596 -0.90 -27.92 -38.96
CA ASP A 596 0.44 -27.32 -39.05
C ASP A 596 0.36 -25.82 -39.41
N HIS A 597 -0.48 -25.43 -40.37
CA HIS A 597 -0.74 -24.01 -40.67
C HIS A 597 -1.39 -23.26 -39.49
N ARG A 598 -2.28 -23.92 -38.73
CA ARG A 598 -2.87 -23.34 -37.52
C ARG A 598 -1.81 -23.14 -36.44
N PHE A 599 -0.93 -24.11 -36.25
CA PHE A 599 0.18 -24.03 -35.31
C PHE A 599 1.18 -22.93 -35.71
N MET A 600 1.54 -22.81 -36.99
CA MET A 600 2.37 -21.73 -37.51
C MET A 600 1.77 -20.34 -37.21
N ARG A 601 0.46 -20.16 -37.41
CA ARG A 601 -0.24 -18.90 -37.05
C ARG A 601 -0.23 -18.61 -35.55
N MET A 602 -0.22 -19.64 -34.70
CA MET A 602 -0.05 -19.45 -33.26
C MET A 602 1.36 -18.98 -32.93
N ILE A 603 2.39 -19.57 -33.53
CA ILE A 603 3.77 -19.15 -33.36
C ILE A 603 3.94 -17.68 -33.78
N ASP A 604 3.39 -17.28 -34.93
CA ASP A 604 3.43 -15.89 -35.40
C ASP A 604 2.82 -14.90 -34.39
N LYS A 605 1.69 -15.25 -33.79
CA LYS A 605 1.05 -14.43 -32.75
C LYS A 605 1.91 -14.36 -31.48
N THR A 606 2.55 -15.45 -31.11
CA THR A 606 3.43 -15.51 -29.94
C THR A 606 4.68 -14.66 -30.14
N ILE A 607 5.33 -14.75 -31.31
CA ILE A 607 6.49 -13.90 -31.67
C ILE A 607 6.10 -12.41 -31.57
N LYS A 608 5.00 -12.01 -32.21
CA LYS A 608 4.51 -10.62 -32.16
C LYS A 608 4.24 -10.10 -30.76
N ARG A 609 3.80 -10.96 -29.83
CA ARG A 609 3.59 -10.58 -28.43
C ARG A 609 4.91 -10.44 -27.69
N LEU A 610 5.87 -11.32 -27.95
CA LEU A 610 7.19 -11.30 -27.30
C LEU A 610 8.05 -10.13 -27.76
N GLU A 611 7.92 -9.68 -29.01
CA GLU A 611 8.66 -8.53 -29.57
C GLU A 611 8.31 -7.17 -28.93
N ILE A 612 7.21 -7.09 -28.17
CA ILE A 612 6.80 -5.86 -27.46
C ILE A 612 7.63 -5.64 -26.18
N TYR A 613 8.29 -6.68 -25.68
CA TYR A 613 9.00 -6.64 -24.40
C TYR A 613 10.52 -6.51 -24.62
N ASP A 614 11.15 -5.56 -23.91
CA ASP A 614 12.61 -5.34 -23.91
C ASP A 614 13.38 -6.28 -22.96
N ASP A 615 12.73 -7.33 -22.45
CA ASP A 615 13.35 -8.27 -21.51
C ASP A 615 14.29 -9.26 -22.24
N PRO A 616 15.57 -9.39 -21.83
CA PRO A 616 16.53 -10.26 -22.53
C PRO A 616 16.18 -11.76 -22.55
N ALA A 617 15.43 -12.25 -21.56
CA ALA A 617 14.98 -13.65 -21.55
C ALA A 617 13.82 -13.86 -22.52
N LEU A 618 12.89 -12.90 -22.60
CA LEU A 618 11.80 -12.91 -23.58
C LEU A 618 12.31 -12.72 -25.02
N CYS A 619 13.34 -11.91 -25.25
CA CYS A 619 13.99 -11.82 -26.56
C CYS A 619 14.63 -13.15 -26.99
N LYS A 620 15.31 -13.86 -26.08
CA LYS A 620 15.84 -15.21 -26.38
C LYS A 620 14.72 -16.19 -26.74
N LEU A 621 13.59 -16.10 -26.04
CA LEU A 621 12.42 -16.93 -26.32
C LEU A 621 11.81 -16.59 -27.69
N ALA A 622 11.74 -15.30 -28.06
CA ALA A 622 11.30 -14.87 -29.39
C ALA A 622 12.19 -15.45 -30.51
N VAL A 623 13.51 -15.49 -30.31
CA VAL A 623 14.45 -16.13 -31.26
C VAL A 623 14.19 -17.64 -31.36
N GLN A 624 13.93 -18.32 -30.24
CA GLN A 624 13.58 -19.75 -30.26
C GLN A 624 12.26 -20.01 -30.99
N PHE A 625 11.25 -19.18 -30.78
CA PHE A 625 9.98 -19.27 -31.53
C PHE A 625 10.18 -18.97 -33.02
N THR A 626 11.09 -18.07 -33.39
CA THR A 626 11.44 -17.79 -34.79
C THR A 626 12.08 -19.02 -35.46
N LEU A 627 12.96 -19.74 -34.75
CA LEU A 627 13.52 -21.01 -35.26
C LEU A 627 12.46 -22.12 -35.35
N CYS A 628 11.59 -22.22 -34.34
CA CYS A 628 10.45 -23.15 -34.35
C CYS A 628 9.50 -22.88 -35.52
N ARG A 629 9.19 -21.60 -35.79
CA ARG A 629 8.40 -21.18 -36.94
C ARG A 629 9.01 -21.67 -38.25
N ARG A 630 10.34 -21.52 -38.41
CA ARG A 630 11.03 -21.96 -39.61
C ARG A 630 10.97 -23.47 -39.80
N TYR A 631 11.14 -24.22 -38.71
CA TYR A 631 11.02 -25.67 -38.73
C TYR A 631 9.62 -26.13 -39.16
N VAL A 632 8.57 -25.52 -38.61
CA VAL A 632 7.18 -25.83 -38.98
C VAL A 632 6.89 -25.47 -40.44
N GLU A 633 7.43 -24.33 -40.90
CA GLU A 633 7.34 -23.92 -42.31
C GLU A 633 8.00 -24.95 -43.26
N ASP A 634 9.18 -25.47 -42.90
CA ASP A 634 9.87 -26.50 -43.68
C ASP A 634 9.09 -27.84 -43.67
N VAL A 635 8.44 -28.20 -42.55
CA VAL A 635 7.56 -29.38 -42.45
C VAL A 635 6.32 -29.23 -43.34
N ILE A 636 5.65 -28.07 -43.30
CA ILE A 636 4.51 -27.76 -44.16
C ILE A 636 4.90 -27.92 -45.63
N HIS A 637 6.02 -27.31 -46.03
CA HIS A 637 6.50 -27.41 -47.40
C HIS A 637 6.81 -28.86 -47.82
N ALA A 638 7.41 -29.66 -46.92
CA ALA A 638 7.65 -31.08 -47.19
C ALA A 638 6.36 -31.87 -47.37
N LYS A 639 5.33 -31.62 -46.55
CA LYS A 639 4.01 -32.25 -46.68
C LYS A 639 3.30 -31.84 -47.97
N GLU A 640 3.39 -30.57 -48.37
CA GLU A 640 2.84 -30.07 -49.64
C GLU A 640 3.49 -30.76 -50.84
N LEU A 641 4.83 -30.89 -50.85
CA LEU A 641 5.55 -31.59 -51.91
C LEU A 641 5.17 -33.08 -52.00
N LEU A 642 4.97 -33.74 -50.85
CA LEU A 642 4.51 -35.14 -50.82
C LEU A 642 3.10 -35.26 -51.40
N ALA A 643 2.18 -34.36 -51.03
CA ALA A 643 0.82 -34.34 -51.57
C ALA A 643 0.81 -34.10 -53.10
N GLU A 644 1.68 -33.22 -53.60
CA GLU A 644 1.86 -33.01 -55.05
C GLU A 644 2.40 -34.25 -55.78
N MET A 645 3.34 -34.98 -55.17
CA MET A 645 3.87 -36.24 -55.74
C MET A 645 2.81 -37.35 -55.77
N GLU A 646 1.96 -37.44 -54.75
CA GLU A 646 0.86 -38.41 -54.68
C GLU A 646 -0.21 -38.12 -55.74
N GLN A 647 -0.55 -36.84 -55.97
CA GLN A 647 -1.47 -36.42 -57.02
C GLN A 647 -0.88 -36.56 -58.44
N GLY A 648 0.44 -36.38 -58.60
CA GLY A 648 1.16 -36.60 -59.87
C GLY A 648 1.23 -38.07 -60.30
N ASN A 649 1.21 -39.01 -59.35
CA ASN A 649 1.18 -40.45 -59.64
C ASN A 649 -0.22 -40.98 -60.03
N GLN A 650 -1.29 -40.29 -59.64
CA GLN A 650 -2.66 -40.66 -60.04
C GLN A 650 -3.04 -40.18 -61.45
N SER A 651 -2.33 -39.19 -62.01
CA SER A 651 -2.62 -38.60 -63.34
C SER A 651 -1.87 -39.27 -64.52
N ASN A 652 -1.04 -40.29 -64.26
CA ASN A 652 -0.28 -41.03 -65.27
C ASN A 652 -0.69 -42.51 -65.44
N LEU A 653 -1.85 -42.91 -64.92
CA LEU A 653 -2.46 -44.20 -65.27
C LEU A 653 -3.23 -44.05 -66.59
N PRO A 654 -2.85 -44.77 -67.68
CA PRO A 654 -3.62 -44.75 -68.91
C PRO A 654 -4.96 -45.45 -68.69
N GLU A 655 -6.05 -44.80 -69.14
CA GLU A 655 -7.43 -45.31 -69.12
C GLU A 655 -7.59 -46.71 -69.74
#